data_AF-A0AAU7TTY1-F1
#
_entry.id   AF-A0AAU7TTY1-F1
#
_cell.length_a   1.000
_cell.length_b   1.000
_cell.length_c   1.000
_cell.angle_alpha   90.00
_cell.angle_beta   90.00
_cell.angle_gamma   90.00
#
_symmetry.space_group_name_H-M   'P 1'
#
loop_
_entity.id
_entity.type
_entity.pdbx_description
1 polymer ?
#
loop_
_entity_poly.entity_id
_entity_poly.type
_entity_poly.pdbx_seq_one_letter_code
_entity_poly.pdbx_strand_id
1 'polypeptide(L)'
;MSSLFQGTAQQRLFKVAILSSAIHAAYSFAASDSTSNEPVLTVTAPKQQAGNKTTITAQELQKRGANDFGSIMRYEPLISATGSSGGSSAGKSGFDRAGYTGYNIRGLESNRVGMDIDGIPIPDATGRPYVSRTGNNTFGIGRDYIDPYLFGSVDIEKGATAVDQPNTSIGGNVSFHNKTADDYLSSDKNTYFGYQSDYDSSNRSWHNGITAAAGDDELRGLFVYSRRDGQETRNNSDVKQAYPANWHSDAFMTSGIWQPNDQHKLSATFDYYHKTNHSHYDTWDTSGNTVWGTAQQQSDTRRWGINLADEWTPYNDFIDTLTTRLYWQQTQAHDNTYLPTSASQYGFVYSDFNVDSYGFDTRGTKTLGRHELSAGVNARLDNSERPFRQEPAPSAFSAITQPQSDSRTFAVAGYLQDKINFDLDSHNFAVVPGVRVMYQSTKPKNLGDLTTGSTVLTEEQVDALYGKTNSDTQVLPSLTFQYDLTPALTTYLQYKRGVQFPTTSQLYGSWNLGSSYAGSAQYALIGNTDLKTETSNNFEWGLKGQATEGVTVNTSVFYNQYKNFIAYTRYRRATNPEMFANVPSNIYTSYQAENRDKAYIYGAEISTKVNYGTWFPQVDGLSSTFALGYNEGKSKSSYAGDKYIDLDSVAPLKAIVGLAWDDKARGYGAALTATFVKGKQATATNRESYTNTGTAITDSTTEYMRVPGYGMVDATAYWQATKNVKLSGGIYNITDRKYWDYTSSRTLTSSNAQERNDINLAVMPGRTFQLGVNVDF
;
A
#
# COMPACT_ATOMS: atom_id res chain seq x y z
N MET A 1 -11.99 44.24 -17.51
CA MET A 1 -13.44 44.08 -17.26
C MET A 1 -13.67 42.60 -17.02
N SER A 2 -13.36 42.16 -15.80
CA SER A 2 -14.26 42.00 -14.63
C SER A 2 -14.79 40.57 -14.60
N SER A 3 -14.16 39.65 -13.86
CA SER A 3 -14.39 39.43 -12.42
C SER A 3 -15.88 39.27 -12.10
N LEU A 4 -16.39 38.04 -12.21
CA LEU A 4 -17.61 37.52 -11.57
C LEU A 4 -17.78 36.08 -12.07
N PHE A 5 -17.36 35.09 -11.29
CA PHE A 5 -17.84 33.68 -11.24
C PHE A 5 -16.80 32.82 -10.49
N GLN A 6 -16.47 33.23 -9.27
CA GLN A 6 -15.87 32.38 -8.24
C GLN A 6 -16.57 32.73 -6.93
N GLY A 7 -17.17 31.73 -6.30
CA GLY A 7 -17.88 31.87 -5.01
C GLY A 7 -19.39 31.75 -5.15
N THR A 8 -19.90 30.51 -5.08
CA THR A 8 -21.26 30.18 -4.58
C THR A 8 -21.59 28.67 -4.57
N ALA A 9 -20.66 27.76 -4.90
CA ALA A 9 -20.95 26.31 -4.85
C ALA A 9 -20.83 25.67 -3.45
N GLN A 10 -20.08 26.28 -2.52
CA GLN A 10 -19.76 25.66 -1.21
C GLN A 10 -20.85 25.76 -0.14
N GLN A 11 -21.86 26.63 -0.30
CA GLN A 11 -22.89 26.87 0.73
C GLN A 11 -24.26 26.23 0.46
N ARG A 12 -24.44 25.49 -0.65
CA ARG A 12 -25.73 24.85 -0.97
C ARG A 12 -25.78 23.34 -0.74
N LEU A 13 -24.65 22.65 -0.62
CA LEU A 13 -24.61 21.22 -0.24
C LEU A 13 -24.89 20.97 1.25
N PHE A 14 -24.60 21.95 2.11
CA PHE A 14 -24.86 21.87 3.56
C PHE A 14 -26.34 22.02 3.96
N LYS A 15 -27.23 22.44 3.04
CA LYS A 15 -28.66 22.66 3.34
C LYS A 15 -29.60 21.59 2.80
N VAL A 16 -29.09 20.60 2.05
CA VAL A 16 -29.90 19.46 1.57
C VAL A 16 -29.72 18.23 2.45
N ALA A 17 -28.58 18.07 3.13
CA ALA A 17 -28.33 16.95 4.05
C ALA A 17 -29.05 17.06 5.43
N ILE A 18 -29.54 18.24 5.80
CA ILE A 18 -30.21 18.47 7.10
C ILE A 18 -31.75 18.39 6.98
N LEU A 19 -32.31 18.30 5.77
CA LEU A 19 -33.76 18.25 5.55
C LEU A 19 -34.34 16.83 5.41
N SER A 20 -33.50 15.81 5.18
CA SER A 20 -33.92 14.39 5.12
C SER A 20 -33.93 13.69 6.49
N SER A 21 -33.31 14.30 7.51
CA SER A 21 -33.30 13.81 8.91
C SER A 21 -34.48 14.30 9.78
N ALA A 22 -35.42 15.07 9.20
CA ALA A 22 -36.50 15.72 9.97
C ALA A 22 -37.92 15.17 9.70
N ILE A 23 -38.09 14.06 8.98
CA ILE A 23 -39.43 13.50 8.66
C ILE A 23 -39.73 12.13 9.31
N HIS A 24 -38.78 11.48 10.00
CA HIS A 24 -39.06 10.21 10.72
C HIS A 24 -39.13 10.33 12.26
N ALA A 25 -39.14 11.55 12.81
CA ALA A 25 -39.33 11.79 14.24
C ALA A 25 -40.76 12.22 14.58
N ALA A 26 -41.74 11.38 14.24
CA ALA A 26 -43.07 11.41 14.84
C ALA A 26 -43.78 10.10 14.53
N TYR A 27 -43.76 9.15 15.46
CA TYR A 27 -44.90 8.35 15.92
C TYR A 27 -44.37 7.27 16.86
N SER A 28 -44.69 7.40 18.13
CA SER A 28 -44.41 6.42 19.18
C SER A 28 -45.70 5.77 19.66
N PHE A 29 -45.57 4.49 20.03
CA PHE A 29 -46.46 3.61 20.81
C PHE A 29 -47.53 2.78 20.08
N ALA A 30 -47.31 1.47 20.06
CA ALA A 30 -48.15 0.50 20.78
C ALA A 30 -47.37 -0.82 21.02
N ALA A 31 -47.55 -1.40 22.21
CA ALA A 31 -46.98 -2.68 22.61
C ALA A 31 -47.90 -3.85 22.23
N SER A 32 -47.33 -5.01 21.91
CA SER A 32 -47.95 -6.32 22.15
C SER A 32 -46.91 -7.45 22.14
N ASP A 33 -46.97 -8.28 23.17
CA ASP A 33 -46.33 -9.59 23.32
C ASP A 33 -46.49 -10.50 22.08
N SER A 34 -45.45 -11.27 21.74
CA SER A 34 -45.46 -12.74 21.91
C SER A 34 -44.33 -13.47 21.17
N THR A 35 -43.79 -14.46 21.89
CA THR A 35 -43.11 -15.69 21.45
C THR A 35 -41.73 -15.59 20.79
N SER A 36 -40.76 -16.02 21.59
CA SER A 36 -39.38 -16.35 21.23
C SER A 36 -39.29 -17.33 20.05
N ASN A 37 -38.79 -16.86 18.93
CA ASN A 37 -37.95 -17.67 18.06
C ASN A 37 -36.54 -17.11 18.21
N GLU A 38 -35.65 -17.84 18.88
CA GLU A 38 -34.24 -17.47 18.94
C GLU A 38 -33.68 -17.43 17.52
N PRO A 39 -33.23 -16.27 17.01
CA PRO A 39 -32.50 -16.23 15.75
C PRO A 39 -31.15 -16.90 16.00
N VAL A 40 -30.86 -17.92 15.19
CA VAL A 40 -29.58 -18.64 15.19
C VAL A 40 -28.49 -17.65 14.77
N LEU A 41 -27.85 -17.04 15.77
CA LEU A 41 -26.59 -16.33 15.62
C LEU A 41 -25.56 -17.34 15.11
N THR A 42 -25.37 -17.36 13.80
CA THR A 42 -24.27 -18.10 13.18
C THR A 42 -23.00 -17.31 13.45
N VAL A 43 -22.46 -17.47 14.67
CA VAL A 43 -21.10 -17.04 14.99
C VAL A 43 -20.18 -17.98 14.22
N THR A 44 -19.88 -17.62 12.99
CA THR A 44 -18.83 -18.30 12.21
C THR A 44 -17.51 -17.92 12.87
N ALA A 45 -17.08 -18.70 13.87
CA ALA A 45 -15.70 -18.66 14.33
C ALA A 45 -14.80 -18.77 13.08
N PRO A 46 -13.80 -17.89 12.90
CA PRO A 46 -12.96 -17.95 11.71
C PRO A 46 -12.27 -19.31 11.66
N LYS A 47 -12.72 -20.19 10.75
CA LYS A 47 -12.06 -21.47 10.48
C LYS A 47 -10.60 -21.18 10.14
N GLN A 48 -9.66 -21.92 10.74
CA GLN A 48 -8.24 -21.74 10.45
C GLN A 48 -7.99 -22.07 8.98
N GLN A 49 -7.57 -21.05 8.21
CA GLN A 49 -7.16 -21.18 6.82
C GLN A 49 -5.63 -21.22 6.75
N ALA A 50 -5.11 -22.06 5.87
CA ALA A 50 -3.69 -22.11 5.56
C ALA A 50 -3.17 -20.77 4.99
N GLY A 51 -1.89 -20.50 5.21
CA GLY A 51 -1.19 -19.31 4.75
C GLY A 51 -0.90 -18.28 5.85
N ASN A 52 0.10 -17.44 5.60
CA ASN A 52 0.53 -16.39 6.51
C ASN A 52 -0.26 -15.07 6.26
N LYS A 53 -1.51 -15.06 6.74
CA LYS A 53 -2.38 -13.88 6.80
C LYS A 53 -2.46 -13.34 8.23
N THR A 54 -2.21 -12.05 8.39
CA THR A 54 -2.34 -11.30 9.65
C THR A 54 -3.46 -10.28 9.53
N THR A 55 -4.36 -10.22 10.51
CA THR A 55 -5.44 -9.24 10.56
C THR A 55 -5.20 -8.29 11.73
N ILE A 56 -5.22 -6.99 11.47
CA ILE A 56 -5.11 -5.93 12.47
C ILE A 56 -6.48 -5.28 12.58
N THR A 57 -7.13 -5.43 13.73
CA THR A 57 -8.49 -4.90 13.97
C THR A 57 -8.49 -3.40 14.26
N ALA A 58 -9.63 -2.72 14.12
CA ALA A 58 -9.78 -1.31 14.49
C ALA A 58 -9.38 -1.04 15.96
N GLN A 59 -9.68 -1.97 16.87
CA GLN A 59 -9.27 -1.86 18.27
C GLN A 59 -7.75 -1.93 18.44
N GLU A 60 -7.07 -2.79 17.66
CA GLU A 60 -5.61 -2.87 17.65
C GLU A 60 -4.98 -1.64 17.01
N LEU A 61 -5.52 -1.14 15.90
CA LEU A 61 -5.10 0.12 15.28
C LEU A 61 -5.13 1.26 16.31
N GLN A 62 -6.23 1.38 17.04
CA GLN A 62 -6.38 2.38 18.11
C GLN A 62 -5.38 2.16 19.25
N LYS A 63 -5.27 0.94 19.79
CA LYS A 63 -4.32 0.62 20.90
C LYS A 63 -2.87 0.88 20.51
N ARG A 64 -2.52 0.75 19.23
CA ARG A 64 -1.18 0.99 18.67
C ARG A 64 -0.98 2.45 18.23
N GLY A 65 -2.05 3.26 18.23
CA GLY A 65 -2.02 4.65 17.77
C GLY A 65 -1.71 4.78 16.29
N ALA A 66 -2.28 3.87 15.48
CA ALA A 66 -2.09 3.84 14.03
C ALA A 66 -2.92 4.93 13.34
N ASN A 67 -2.23 5.78 12.56
CA ASN A 67 -2.82 6.91 11.85
C ASN A 67 -2.30 7.09 10.41
N ASP A 68 -1.36 6.25 9.97
CA ASP A 68 -0.77 6.25 8.63
C ASP A 68 -0.24 4.84 8.26
N PHE A 69 0.33 4.68 7.06
CA PHE A 69 0.90 3.41 6.60
C PHE A 69 1.97 2.86 7.57
N GLY A 70 2.90 3.71 8.02
CA GLY A 70 4.03 3.29 8.85
C GLY A 70 3.60 2.79 10.22
N SER A 71 2.65 3.49 10.85
CA SER A 71 2.14 3.17 12.18
C SER A 71 1.24 1.93 12.21
N ILE A 72 0.51 1.62 11.13
CA ILE A 72 -0.24 0.36 10.99
C ILE A 72 0.71 -0.85 11.14
N MET A 73 1.88 -0.80 10.47
CA MET A 73 2.81 -1.94 10.39
C MET A 73 3.90 -1.93 11.49
N ARG A 74 3.84 -1.00 12.44
CA ARG A 74 4.92 -0.75 13.41
C ARG A 74 5.40 -2.03 14.11
N TYR A 75 4.44 -2.85 14.56
CA TYR A 75 4.70 -4.08 15.31
C TYR A 75 4.54 -5.36 14.46
N GLU A 76 4.71 -5.24 13.14
CA GLU A 76 4.75 -6.40 12.26
C GLU A 76 6.20 -6.74 11.87
N PRO A 77 6.63 -8.03 11.95
CA PRO A 77 7.95 -8.45 11.51
C PRO A 77 8.03 -8.52 9.97
N LEU A 78 9.19 -8.17 9.40
CA LEU A 78 9.46 -8.17 7.95
C LEU A 78 8.47 -7.38 7.08
N ILE A 79 7.72 -6.46 7.69
CA ILE A 79 6.82 -5.53 7.03
C ILE A 79 7.21 -4.11 7.43
N SER A 80 7.23 -3.21 6.45
CA SER A 80 7.47 -1.78 6.65
C SER A 80 6.72 -0.99 5.57
N ALA A 81 6.44 0.28 5.83
CA ALA A 81 5.92 1.18 4.82
C ALA A 81 7.10 1.82 4.08
N THR A 82 7.12 1.71 2.75
CA THR A 82 8.18 2.34 1.95
C THR A 82 7.80 3.76 1.64
N GLY A 83 8.66 4.70 2.02
CA GLY A 83 8.49 6.12 1.72
C GLY A 83 9.81 6.86 1.73
N SER A 84 9.85 8.03 1.11
CA SER A 84 10.97 8.96 1.17
C SER A 84 10.67 10.07 2.18
N SER A 85 11.69 10.51 2.92
CA SER A 85 11.57 11.71 3.76
C SER A 85 11.21 12.90 2.87
N GLY A 86 10.24 13.72 3.31
CA GLY A 86 9.85 14.91 2.57
C GLY A 86 11.07 15.77 2.22
N GLY A 87 11.18 16.19 0.96
CA GLY A 87 12.30 16.99 0.44
C GLY A 87 13.64 16.26 0.24
N SER A 88 13.76 14.97 0.61
CA SER A 88 14.92 14.14 0.28
C SER A 88 14.86 13.74 -1.19
N SER A 89 15.99 13.85 -1.88
CA SER A 89 16.08 13.63 -3.35
C SER A 89 17.21 12.69 -3.75
N ALA A 90 18.06 12.31 -2.80
CA ALA A 90 19.16 11.38 -2.90
C ALA A 90 18.91 10.10 -2.11
N GLY A 91 17.69 9.56 -2.18
CA GLY A 91 17.51 8.12 -2.18
C GLY A 91 17.52 7.66 -3.62
N LYS A 92 18.12 6.52 -3.96
CA LYS A 92 17.95 5.90 -5.30
C LYS A 92 16.53 5.36 -5.52
N SER A 93 15.54 5.93 -4.82
CA SER A 93 14.12 5.71 -5.01
C SER A 93 13.66 6.59 -6.17
N GLY A 94 13.04 5.99 -7.19
CA GLY A 94 12.36 6.76 -8.24
C GLY A 94 11.20 7.62 -7.71
N PHE A 95 10.76 7.41 -6.46
CA PHE A 95 9.62 8.08 -5.86
C PHE A 95 10.07 9.29 -5.03
N ASP A 96 10.33 10.39 -5.73
CA ASP A 96 10.66 11.67 -5.14
C ASP A 96 9.39 12.31 -4.55
N ARG A 97 9.39 12.61 -3.25
CA ARG A 97 8.32 13.36 -2.50
C ARG A 97 6.92 12.75 -2.50
N ALA A 98 6.77 11.51 -2.94
CA ALA A 98 5.50 10.78 -3.05
C ALA A 98 4.79 10.45 -1.72
N GLY A 99 5.40 10.74 -0.56
CA GLY A 99 4.97 10.17 0.71
C GLY A 99 5.24 8.65 0.74
N TYR A 100 4.25 7.86 1.16
CA TYR A 100 4.33 6.41 1.12
C TYR A 100 4.00 5.87 -0.29
N THR A 101 4.86 5.01 -0.81
CA THR A 101 4.74 4.39 -2.14
C THR A 101 4.11 2.99 -2.09
N GLY A 102 3.82 2.51 -0.87
CA GLY A 102 3.29 1.19 -0.60
C GLY A 102 3.96 0.57 0.62
N TYR A 103 3.94 -0.76 0.68
CA TYR A 103 4.58 -1.55 1.72
C TYR A 103 5.73 -2.37 1.15
N ASN A 104 6.71 -2.66 2.01
CA ASN A 104 7.69 -3.71 1.80
C ASN A 104 7.28 -4.94 2.61
N ILE A 105 7.05 -6.07 1.93
CA ILE A 105 6.75 -7.36 2.55
C ILE A 105 7.83 -8.34 2.11
N ARG A 106 8.58 -8.88 3.08
CA ARG A 106 9.65 -9.86 2.84
C ARG A 106 10.67 -9.43 1.77
N GLY A 107 10.91 -8.12 1.61
CA GLY A 107 11.87 -7.58 0.65
C GLY A 107 11.29 -7.21 -0.72
N LEU A 108 10.00 -7.42 -0.96
CA LEU A 108 9.29 -6.94 -2.16
C LEU A 108 8.55 -5.67 -1.79
N GLU A 109 8.53 -4.67 -2.67
CA GLU A 109 7.99 -3.34 -2.36
C GLU A 109 7.37 -2.62 -3.56
N SER A 110 6.84 -1.41 -3.32
CA SER A 110 6.12 -0.59 -4.30
C SER A 110 5.00 -1.38 -4.99
N ASN A 111 4.96 -1.42 -6.32
CA ASN A 111 3.88 -2.03 -7.08
C ASN A 111 3.95 -3.58 -7.06
N ARG A 112 5.02 -4.17 -6.50
CA ARG A 112 5.11 -5.63 -6.29
C ARG A 112 4.35 -6.11 -5.06
N VAL A 113 3.85 -5.18 -4.23
CA VAL A 113 2.93 -5.46 -3.13
C VAL A 113 1.58 -4.85 -3.48
N GLY A 114 0.56 -5.71 -3.52
CA GLY A 114 -0.81 -5.32 -3.81
C GLY A 114 -1.41 -4.53 -2.65
N MET A 115 -2.31 -3.62 -2.99
CA MET A 115 -3.09 -2.85 -2.02
C MET A 115 -4.50 -2.66 -2.55
N ASP A 116 -5.49 -2.79 -1.67
CA ASP A 116 -6.90 -2.62 -2.01
C ASP A 116 -7.73 -2.19 -0.81
N ILE A 117 -8.91 -1.64 -1.10
CA ILE A 117 -9.94 -1.29 -0.12
C ILE A 117 -11.18 -2.10 -0.49
N ASP A 118 -11.63 -2.98 0.40
CA ASP A 118 -12.69 -3.97 0.17
C ASP A 118 -12.49 -4.79 -1.13
N GLY A 119 -11.24 -5.10 -1.49
CA GLY A 119 -10.89 -5.83 -2.72
C GLY A 119 -10.82 -4.98 -3.99
N ILE A 120 -11.03 -3.66 -3.90
CA ILE A 120 -10.85 -2.69 -5.01
C ILE A 120 -9.41 -2.19 -5.02
N PRO A 121 -8.59 -2.50 -6.05
CA PRO A 121 -7.19 -2.08 -6.09
C PRO A 121 -7.03 -0.56 -6.07
N ILE A 122 -6.07 -0.06 -5.30
CA ILE A 122 -5.64 1.33 -5.40
C ILE A 122 -4.55 1.47 -6.48
N PRO A 123 -4.43 2.63 -7.16
CA PRO A 123 -3.47 2.83 -8.24
C PRO A 123 -2.03 2.49 -7.87
N ASP A 124 -1.26 2.14 -8.88
CA ASP A 124 0.19 1.96 -8.76
C ASP A 124 0.87 3.28 -8.34
N ALA A 125 1.92 3.17 -7.55
CA ALA A 125 2.85 4.28 -7.35
C ALA A 125 3.55 4.56 -8.69
N THR A 126 3.67 5.83 -9.06
CA THR A 126 4.44 6.25 -10.24
C THR A 126 5.71 6.93 -9.77
N GLY A 127 6.85 6.35 -10.15
CA GLY A 127 8.15 6.95 -9.89
C GLY A 127 8.61 7.77 -11.09
N ARG A 128 9.63 8.59 -10.89
CA ARG A 128 10.56 8.96 -11.95
C ARG A 128 11.07 7.68 -12.61
N PRO A 129 11.06 7.59 -13.95
CA PRO A 129 11.97 6.69 -14.63
C PRO A 129 13.37 6.98 -14.05
N TYR A 130 14.08 5.97 -13.54
CA TYR A 130 15.26 6.18 -12.70
C TYR A 130 16.58 6.29 -13.49
N VAL A 131 17.32 7.40 -13.33
CA VAL A 131 18.80 7.41 -13.41
C VAL A 131 19.41 8.40 -12.43
N SER A 132 20.46 7.92 -11.76
CA SER A 132 21.53 8.50 -10.91
C SER A 132 21.88 10.01 -10.94
N ARG A 133 20.94 10.92 -11.21
CA ARG A 133 21.14 12.37 -11.06
C ARG A 133 20.00 12.99 -10.27
N THR A 134 20.37 13.89 -9.38
CA THR A 134 19.43 14.82 -8.74
C THR A 134 18.79 15.64 -9.85
N GLY A 135 17.46 15.65 -9.90
CA GLY A 135 16.73 16.39 -10.90
C GLY A 135 15.73 17.30 -10.22
N ASN A 136 15.59 18.51 -10.73
CA ASN A 136 14.72 19.55 -10.16
C ASN A 136 13.21 19.28 -10.37
N ASN A 137 12.83 18.12 -10.90
CA ASN A 137 11.44 17.68 -11.10
C ASN A 137 10.63 17.50 -9.79
N THR A 138 9.31 17.40 -9.90
CA THR A 138 8.52 16.52 -9.03
C THR A 138 7.70 15.61 -9.94
N PHE A 139 7.73 14.31 -9.68
CA PHE A 139 7.08 13.30 -10.53
C PHE A 139 6.58 12.08 -9.74
N GLY A 140 7.05 11.91 -8.50
CA GLY A 140 6.71 10.74 -7.70
C GLY A 140 5.29 10.87 -7.17
N ILE A 141 4.42 9.93 -7.55
CA ILE A 141 3.08 9.81 -6.98
C ILE A 141 3.05 8.55 -6.11
N GLY A 142 2.65 8.73 -4.85
CA GLY A 142 2.55 7.66 -3.87
C GLY A 142 1.20 6.95 -3.93
N ARG A 143 0.89 6.22 -2.84
CA ARG A 143 -0.35 5.45 -2.70
C ARG A 143 -1.14 5.84 -1.45
N ASP A 144 -0.87 7.00 -0.86
CA ASP A 144 -1.46 7.49 0.40
C ASP A 144 -2.89 8.04 0.22
N TYR A 145 -3.81 7.16 -0.20
CA TYR A 145 -5.22 7.46 -0.47
C TYR A 145 -6.18 7.01 0.66
N ILE A 146 -5.67 6.83 1.88
CA ILE A 146 -6.37 6.14 2.97
C ILE A 146 -6.42 6.98 4.25
N ASP A 147 -7.47 6.80 5.05
CA ASP A 147 -7.50 7.19 6.46
C ASP A 147 -7.82 5.95 7.31
N PRO A 148 -6.94 5.53 8.23
CA PRO A 148 -7.17 4.35 9.06
C PRO A 148 -8.46 4.39 9.89
N TYR A 149 -9.04 5.57 10.16
CA TYR A 149 -10.29 5.70 10.90
C TYR A 149 -11.50 5.15 10.14
N LEU A 150 -11.45 5.03 8.81
CA LEU A 150 -12.53 4.46 8.01
C LEU A 150 -12.61 2.93 8.11
N PHE A 151 -11.55 2.27 8.56
CA PHE A 151 -11.43 0.81 8.47
C PHE A 151 -11.79 0.08 9.76
N GLY A 152 -12.51 -1.02 9.61
CA GLY A 152 -12.80 -1.99 10.68
C GLY A 152 -11.63 -2.95 10.89
N SER A 153 -10.86 -3.24 9.84
CA SER A 153 -9.64 -4.05 9.93
C SER A 153 -8.68 -3.83 8.74
N VAL A 154 -7.45 -4.30 8.90
CA VAL A 154 -6.42 -4.37 7.85
C VAL A 154 -5.87 -5.78 7.79
N ASP A 155 -5.98 -6.41 6.63
CA ASP A 155 -5.46 -7.73 6.34
C ASP A 155 -4.13 -7.64 5.59
N ILE A 156 -3.16 -8.45 6.01
CA ILE A 156 -1.83 -8.54 5.40
C ILE A 156 -1.58 -9.99 4.99
N GLU A 157 -1.60 -10.25 3.69
CA GLU A 157 -1.18 -11.51 3.09
C GLU A 157 0.28 -11.41 2.64
N LYS A 158 1.12 -12.38 3.01
CA LYS A 158 2.54 -12.39 2.68
C LYS A 158 2.87 -13.41 1.58
N GLY A 159 3.72 -13.03 0.63
CA GLY A 159 4.08 -13.87 -0.53
C GLY A 159 3.08 -13.74 -1.68
N ALA A 160 3.07 -14.67 -2.63
CA ALA A 160 2.07 -14.61 -3.71
C ALA A 160 0.63 -14.66 -3.17
N THR A 161 -0.23 -13.84 -3.76
CA THR A 161 -1.65 -13.74 -3.42
C THR A 161 -2.39 -15.06 -3.63
N ALA A 162 -3.45 -15.29 -2.85
CA ALA A 162 -4.36 -16.40 -3.05
C ALA A 162 -5.07 -16.36 -4.42
N VAL A 163 -5.61 -17.51 -4.86
CA VAL A 163 -6.24 -17.63 -6.19
C VAL A 163 -7.58 -16.90 -6.30
N ASP A 164 -8.25 -16.68 -5.17
CA ASP A 164 -9.50 -15.93 -5.06
C ASP A 164 -9.28 -14.40 -4.92
N GLN A 165 -8.05 -13.97 -4.66
CA GLN A 165 -7.73 -12.55 -4.51
C GLN A 165 -7.75 -11.82 -5.87
N PRO A 166 -8.59 -10.79 -6.06
CA PRO A 166 -8.70 -10.08 -7.34
C PRO A 166 -7.41 -9.35 -7.73
N ASN A 167 -6.73 -8.79 -6.72
CA ASN A 167 -5.46 -8.11 -6.89
C ASN A 167 -4.33 -9.14 -6.98
N THR A 168 -3.38 -8.91 -7.88
CA THR A 168 -2.24 -9.81 -8.04
C THR A 168 -0.95 -9.10 -7.83
N SER A 169 -0.10 -9.75 -7.05
CA SER A 169 1.22 -9.26 -6.74
C SER A 169 2.15 -10.45 -6.50
N ILE A 170 3.44 -10.16 -6.43
CA ILE A 170 4.47 -11.18 -6.15
C ILE A 170 5.04 -11.08 -4.73
N GLY A 171 4.73 -9.99 -4.01
CA GLY A 171 5.23 -9.72 -2.66
C GLY A 171 4.22 -9.92 -1.53
N GLY A 172 2.93 -9.94 -1.84
CA GLY A 172 1.87 -9.95 -0.83
C GLY A 172 0.83 -8.88 -1.10
N ASN A 173 -0.20 -8.83 -0.27
CA ASN A 173 -1.28 -7.88 -0.43
C ASN A 173 -1.70 -7.30 0.91
N VAL A 174 -1.98 -6.00 0.94
CA VAL A 174 -2.57 -5.31 2.09
C VAL A 174 -3.97 -4.85 1.73
N SER A 175 -4.97 -5.48 2.34
CA SER A 175 -6.39 -5.17 2.15
C SER A 175 -6.92 -4.38 3.32
N PHE A 176 -7.44 -3.19 3.08
CA PHE A 176 -8.17 -2.42 4.08
C PHE A 176 -9.65 -2.75 3.97
N HIS A 177 -10.28 -3.06 5.09
CA HIS A 177 -11.72 -3.35 5.13
C HIS A 177 -12.44 -2.21 5.81
N ASN A 178 -13.38 -1.61 5.09
CA ASN A 178 -14.20 -0.53 5.61
C ASN A 178 -15.02 -1.00 6.82
N LYS A 179 -15.30 -0.08 7.74
CA LYS A 179 -16.29 -0.29 8.80
C LYS A 179 -17.64 -0.63 8.17
N THR A 180 -18.40 -1.53 8.79
CA THR A 180 -19.75 -1.88 8.36
C THR A 180 -20.77 -1.62 9.48
N ALA A 181 -22.04 -1.44 9.14
CA ALA A 181 -23.12 -1.30 10.13
C ALA A 181 -23.21 -2.52 11.06
N ASP A 182 -22.90 -3.72 10.53
CA ASP A 182 -22.84 -4.98 11.30
C ASP A 182 -21.79 -4.96 12.43
N ASP A 183 -20.78 -4.08 12.36
CA ASP A 183 -19.77 -3.95 13.42
C ASP A 183 -20.31 -3.23 14.66
N TYR A 184 -21.42 -2.48 14.51
CA TYR A 184 -21.91 -1.53 15.51
C TYR A 184 -23.33 -1.81 16.00
N LEU A 185 -24.12 -2.52 15.19
CA LEU A 185 -25.53 -2.81 15.42
C LEU A 185 -25.74 -4.30 15.69
N SER A 186 -26.81 -4.61 16.42
CA SER A 186 -27.28 -5.97 16.70
C SER A 186 -28.79 -5.93 16.91
N SER A 187 -29.47 -7.08 17.00
CA SER A 187 -30.91 -7.16 17.29
C SER A 187 -31.34 -6.36 18.53
N ASP A 188 -30.47 -6.24 19.53
CA ASP A 188 -30.72 -5.52 20.78
C ASP A 188 -30.13 -4.08 20.79
N LYS A 189 -29.48 -3.66 19.70
CA LYS A 189 -28.78 -2.37 19.58
C LYS A 189 -28.93 -1.81 18.17
N ASN A 190 -29.97 -1.01 18.01
CA ASN A 190 -30.40 -0.48 16.70
C ASN A 190 -29.77 0.88 16.35
N THR A 191 -28.99 1.47 17.26
CA THR A 191 -28.28 2.72 17.03
C THR A 191 -26.89 2.70 17.67
N TYR A 192 -25.98 3.47 17.09
CA TYR A 192 -24.66 3.73 17.62
C TYR A 192 -24.20 5.13 17.23
N PHE A 193 -23.57 5.84 18.17
CA PHE A 193 -22.86 7.08 17.88
C PHE A 193 -21.52 7.10 18.61
N GLY A 194 -20.44 7.23 17.84
CA GLY A 194 -19.07 7.35 18.32
C GLY A 194 -18.44 8.66 17.87
N TYR A 195 -17.75 9.34 18.78
CA TYR A 195 -16.84 10.45 18.48
C TYR A 195 -15.44 10.09 18.98
N GLN A 196 -14.44 10.31 18.14
CA GLN A 196 -13.03 10.11 18.47
C GLN A 196 -12.25 11.40 18.24
N SER A 197 -11.41 11.77 19.19
CA SER A 197 -10.44 12.86 19.01
C SER A 197 -9.07 12.40 19.45
N ASP A 198 -8.07 12.58 18.58
CA ASP A 198 -6.69 12.18 18.87
C ASP A 198 -5.70 13.29 18.55
N TYR A 199 -4.65 13.38 19.35
CA TYR A 199 -3.49 14.22 19.11
C TYR A 199 -2.24 13.37 18.92
N ASP A 200 -1.46 13.64 17.87
CA ASP A 200 -0.14 13.05 17.65
C ASP A 200 0.93 14.14 17.61
N SER A 201 1.84 14.11 18.58
CA SER A 201 2.93 15.08 18.69
C SER A 201 4.08 14.91 17.69
N SER A 202 4.16 13.77 16.98
CA SER A 202 5.21 13.53 15.98
C SER A 202 5.12 14.53 14.82
N ASN A 203 3.90 14.77 14.35
CA ASN A 203 3.53 15.68 13.27
C ASN A 203 2.57 16.80 13.75
N ARG A 204 2.35 16.90 15.07
CA ARG A 204 1.45 17.87 15.71
C ARG A 204 0.04 17.82 15.14
N SER A 205 -0.43 16.64 14.76
CA SER A 205 -1.73 16.48 14.13
C SER A 205 -2.85 16.28 15.14
N TRP A 206 -4.00 16.88 14.84
CA TRP A 206 -5.27 16.64 15.50
C TRP A 206 -6.19 15.86 14.57
N HIS A 207 -6.82 14.82 15.09
CA HIS A 207 -7.85 14.03 14.42
C HIS A 207 -9.19 14.23 15.11
N ASN A 208 -10.25 14.33 14.33
CA ASN A 208 -11.64 14.31 14.78
C ASN A 208 -12.44 13.36 13.89
N GLY A 209 -12.95 12.29 14.49
CA GLY A 209 -13.71 11.26 13.82
C GLY A 209 -15.11 11.12 14.38
N ILE A 210 -16.10 10.86 13.52
CA ILE A 210 -17.46 10.52 13.89
C ILE A 210 -17.83 9.19 13.22
N THR A 211 -18.46 8.29 13.94
CA THR A 211 -19.10 7.09 13.40
C THR A 211 -20.53 7.04 13.92
N ALA A 212 -21.51 6.94 13.02
CA ALA A 212 -22.91 6.78 13.38
C ALA A 212 -23.49 5.61 12.60
N ALA A 213 -24.18 4.71 13.28
CA ALA A 213 -24.89 3.60 12.65
C ALA A 213 -26.33 3.56 13.18
N ALA A 214 -27.27 3.19 12.32
CA ALA A 214 -28.66 2.99 12.71
C ALA A 214 -29.34 2.00 11.76
N GLY A 215 -30.31 1.26 12.30
CA GLY A 215 -31.13 0.33 11.53
C GLY A 215 -31.52 -0.90 12.31
N ASP A 216 -32.03 -1.87 11.58
CA ASP A 216 -32.46 -3.18 12.06
C ASP A 216 -31.91 -4.30 11.17
N ASP A 217 -32.44 -5.51 11.33
CA ASP A 217 -32.01 -6.69 10.58
C ASP A 217 -32.33 -6.59 9.06
N GLU A 218 -33.33 -5.80 8.67
CA GLU A 218 -33.73 -5.62 7.26
C GLU A 218 -32.99 -4.46 6.59
N LEU A 219 -32.93 -3.29 7.22
CA LEU A 219 -32.29 -2.10 6.65
C LEU A 219 -31.43 -1.40 7.69
N ARG A 220 -30.15 -1.29 7.39
CA ARG A 220 -29.18 -0.64 8.28
C ARG A 220 -28.12 0.12 7.54
N GLY A 221 -27.67 1.21 8.13
CA GLY A 221 -26.72 2.12 7.52
C GLY A 221 -25.64 2.59 8.49
N LEU A 222 -24.56 3.05 7.90
CA LEU A 222 -23.39 3.60 8.56
C LEU A 222 -22.99 4.93 7.92
N PHE A 223 -22.53 5.84 8.74
CA PHE A 223 -21.87 7.09 8.37
C PHE A 223 -20.57 7.21 9.15
N VAL A 224 -19.45 7.47 8.48
CA VAL A 224 -18.14 7.70 9.08
C VAL A 224 -17.53 8.95 8.48
N TYR A 225 -17.01 9.85 9.31
CA TYR A 225 -16.25 11.02 8.88
C TYR A 225 -14.98 11.13 9.72
N SER A 226 -13.86 11.49 9.08
CA SER A 226 -12.59 11.80 9.71
C SER A 226 -12.07 13.11 9.14
N ARG A 227 -11.61 13.99 10.04
CA ARG A 227 -10.82 15.16 9.69
C ARG A 227 -9.49 15.09 10.43
N ARG A 228 -8.39 15.34 9.72
CA ARG A 228 -7.07 15.52 10.32
C ARG A 228 -6.46 16.84 9.88
N ASP A 229 -5.82 17.54 10.80
CA ASP A 229 -5.04 18.74 10.54
C ASP A 229 -3.67 18.55 11.18
N GLY A 230 -2.58 18.74 10.45
CA GLY A 230 -1.23 18.45 10.94
C GLY A 230 -0.12 19.23 10.23
N GLN A 231 1.11 18.99 10.68
CA GLN A 231 2.33 19.62 10.19
C GLN A 231 3.37 18.57 9.80
N GLU A 232 4.59 18.98 9.44
CA GLU A 232 5.66 18.03 9.13
C GLU A 232 5.93 17.08 10.31
N THR A 233 6.12 15.81 9.98
CA THR A 233 6.64 14.83 10.94
C THR A 233 8.06 15.21 11.31
N ARG A 234 8.30 15.49 12.60
CA ARG A 234 9.61 15.90 13.11
C ARG A 234 10.60 14.76 13.07
N ASN A 235 11.85 15.07 12.75
CA ASN A 235 12.98 14.17 12.90
C ASN A 235 13.76 14.44 14.20
N ASN A 236 14.55 13.47 14.66
CA ASN A 236 15.45 13.62 15.81
C ASN A 236 16.90 13.98 15.39
N SER A 237 17.05 14.94 14.49
CA SER A 237 18.34 15.29 13.90
C SER A 237 18.91 16.58 14.47
N ASP A 238 20.13 16.53 15.00
CA ASP A 238 20.86 17.71 15.50
C ASP A 238 21.41 18.60 14.39
N VAL A 239 21.38 18.12 13.13
CA VAL A 239 22.05 18.76 11.99
C VAL A 239 21.04 19.43 11.05
N LYS A 240 19.95 18.74 10.74
CA LYS A 240 18.93 19.23 9.80
C LYS A 240 17.54 18.87 10.31
N GLN A 241 16.73 19.88 10.59
CA GLN A 241 15.32 19.69 10.93
C GLN A 241 14.51 19.27 9.70
N ALA A 242 13.42 18.54 9.92
CA ALA A 242 12.44 18.23 8.89
C ALA A 242 11.97 19.49 8.16
N TYR A 243 11.72 19.37 6.87
CA TYR A 243 11.24 20.48 6.06
C TYR A 243 9.82 20.89 6.48
N PRO A 244 9.53 22.20 6.62
CA PRO A 244 8.22 22.68 7.02
C PRO A 244 7.12 22.18 6.09
N ALA A 245 6.04 21.68 6.68
CA ALA A 245 4.84 21.31 5.96
C ALA A 245 3.59 21.54 6.79
N ASN A 246 2.48 21.82 6.15
CA ASN A 246 1.16 21.85 6.77
C ASN A 246 0.16 21.16 5.85
N TRP A 247 -0.63 20.28 6.43
CA TRP A 247 -1.56 19.46 5.69
C TRP A 247 -2.86 19.30 6.46
N HIS A 248 -3.91 19.01 5.71
CA HIS A 248 -5.17 18.54 6.26
C HIS A 248 -5.74 17.45 5.37
N SER A 249 -6.55 16.59 5.95
CA SER A 249 -7.31 15.57 5.22
C SER A 249 -8.73 15.48 5.72
N ASP A 250 -9.64 15.21 4.79
CA ASP A 250 -11.04 14.90 5.02
C ASP A 250 -11.31 13.52 4.40
N ALA A 251 -11.82 12.60 5.19
CA ALA A 251 -12.21 11.27 4.75
C ALA A 251 -13.66 11.02 5.19
N PHE A 252 -14.48 10.53 4.28
CA PHE A 252 -15.90 10.30 4.50
C PHE A 252 -16.31 8.97 3.90
N MET A 253 -17.18 8.24 4.60
CA MET A 253 -17.79 7.02 4.09
C MET A 253 -19.24 6.94 4.55
N THR A 254 -20.11 6.45 3.68
CA THR A 254 -21.44 5.99 4.07
C THR A 254 -21.72 4.65 3.39
N SER A 255 -22.37 3.76 4.13
CA SER A 255 -22.79 2.46 3.60
C SER A 255 -24.20 2.12 4.06
N GLY A 256 -24.88 1.33 3.26
CA GLY A 256 -26.21 0.80 3.55
C GLY A 256 -26.27 -0.68 3.20
N ILE A 257 -26.89 -1.47 4.08
CA ILE A 257 -27.19 -2.88 3.89
C ILE A 257 -28.71 -3.03 3.90
N TRP A 258 -29.23 -3.61 2.83
CA TRP A 258 -30.62 -4.01 2.71
C TRP A 258 -30.69 -5.53 2.56
N GLN A 259 -31.36 -6.17 3.50
CA GLN A 259 -31.55 -7.62 3.58
C GLN A 259 -33.06 -7.91 3.51
N PRO A 260 -33.68 -7.83 2.32
CA PRO A 260 -35.14 -7.97 2.17
C PRO A 260 -35.68 -9.36 2.52
N ASN A 261 -34.80 -10.37 2.62
CA ASN A 261 -35.11 -11.74 3.00
C ASN A 261 -33.80 -12.47 3.36
N ASP A 262 -33.91 -13.73 3.77
CA ASP A 262 -32.79 -14.57 4.19
C ASP A 262 -31.85 -15.01 3.05
N GLN A 263 -32.19 -14.73 1.79
CA GLN A 263 -31.38 -15.13 0.63
C GLN A 263 -30.53 -13.99 0.07
N HIS A 264 -30.84 -12.73 0.33
CA HIS A 264 -30.16 -11.60 -0.30
C HIS A 264 -29.69 -10.59 0.74
N LYS A 265 -28.41 -10.26 0.70
CA LYS A 265 -27.82 -9.14 1.43
C LYS A 265 -27.20 -8.18 0.42
N LEU A 266 -27.93 -7.11 0.13
CA LEU A 266 -27.51 -6.04 -0.77
C LEU A 266 -26.76 -4.98 0.02
N SER A 267 -25.57 -4.61 -0.42
CA SER A 267 -24.77 -3.56 0.20
C SER A 267 -24.35 -2.50 -0.81
N ALA A 268 -24.40 -1.24 -0.39
CA ALA A 268 -23.91 -0.11 -1.15
C ALA A 268 -22.97 0.70 -0.26
N THR A 269 -21.77 1.03 -0.75
CA THR A 269 -20.80 1.86 -0.06
C THR A 269 -20.34 3.00 -0.97
N PHE A 270 -20.29 4.19 -0.40
CA PHE A 270 -19.66 5.36 -1.00
C PHE A 270 -18.58 5.88 -0.07
N ASP A 271 -17.37 6.05 -0.58
CA ASP A 271 -16.25 6.57 0.18
C ASP A 271 -15.48 7.66 -0.57
N TYR A 272 -14.96 8.62 0.19
CA TYR A 272 -14.23 9.78 -0.28
C TYR A 272 -13.03 10.03 0.62
N TYR A 273 -11.90 10.33 0.01
CA TYR A 273 -10.69 10.78 0.71
C TYR A 273 -10.10 11.97 -0.03
N HIS A 274 -9.70 13.00 0.72
CA HIS A 274 -8.97 14.15 0.21
C HIS A 274 -7.92 14.59 1.19
N LYS A 275 -6.71 14.82 0.70
CA LYS A 275 -5.61 15.39 1.47
C LYS A 275 -4.92 16.48 0.68
N THR A 276 -4.78 17.65 1.29
CA THR A 276 -3.97 18.75 0.77
C THR A 276 -2.76 18.93 1.65
N ASN A 277 -1.57 18.99 1.06
CA ASN A 277 -0.31 19.22 1.75
C ASN A 277 0.44 20.37 1.10
N HIS A 278 0.93 21.31 1.91
CA HIS A 278 1.84 22.36 1.46
C HIS A 278 3.19 22.14 2.12
N SER A 279 4.26 22.08 1.32
CA SER A 279 5.60 21.78 1.82
C SER A 279 6.65 22.72 1.23
N HIS A 280 7.72 22.95 2.00
CA HIS A 280 8.84 23.82 1.64
C HIS A 280 10.16 23.08 1.76
N TYR A 281 10.92 22.93 0.68
CA TYR A 281 12.17 22.15 0.71
C TYR A 281 13.26 22.76 -0.16
N ASP A 282 14.52 22.41 0.11
CA ASP A 282 15.66 22.92 -0.64
C ASP A 282 15.74 22.29 -2.04
N THR A 283 15.92 23.13 -3.06
CA THR A 283 16.28 22.72 -4.42
C THR A 283 17.78 22.87 -4.60
N TRP A 284 18.43 21.77 -4.94
CA TRP A 284 19.87 21.69 -5.12
C TRP A 284 20.26 21.80 -6.59
N ASP A 285 21.51 22.20 -6.82
CA ASP A 285 22.13 22.10 -8.12
C ASP A 285 22.35 20.64 -8.54
N THR A 286 22.65 20.42 -9.82
CA THR A 286 22.85 19.06 -10.36
C THR A 286 24.06 18.33 -9.78
N SER A 287 24.99 19.04 -9.12
CA SER A 287 26.12 18.43 -8.40
C SER A 287 25.79 18.04 -6.95
N GLY A 288 24.66 18.52 -6.42
CA GLY A 288 24.25 18.30 -5.04
C GLY A 288 25.14 18.99 -4.01
N ASN A 289 25.78 20.11 -4.37
CA ASN A 289 26.67 20.86 -3.48
C ASN A 289 26.17 22.26 -3.15
N THR A 290 25.27 22.82 -3.96
CA THR A 290 24.76 24.18 -3.78
C THR A 290 23.24 24.14 -3.77
N VAL A 291 22.62 24.81 -2.79
CA VAL A 291 21.17 25.07 -2.80
C VAL A 291 20.90 26.29 -3.69
N TRP A 292 20.08 26.12 -4.74
CA TRP A 292 19.64 27.22 -5.60
C TRP A 292 18.54 28.05 -4.96
N GLY A 293 17.75 27.44 -4.06
CA GLY A 293 16.69 28.13 -3.33
C GLY A 293 15.70 27.14 -2.74
N THR A 294 14.59 27.65 -2.22
CA THR A 294 13.52 26.84 -1.63
C THR A 294 12.38 26.66 -2.63
N ALA A 295 11.95 25.42 -2.83
CA ALA A 295 10.73 25.06 -3.53
C ALA A 295 9.52 25.08 -2.61
N GLN A 296 8.36 25.37 -3.19
CA GLN A 296 7.06 25.33 -2.54
C GLN A 296 6.16 24.38 -3.34
N GLN A 297 5.65 23.33 -2.70
CA GLN A 297 4.78 22.36 -3.35
C GLN A 297 3.44 22.31 -2.64
N GLN A 298 2.36 22.45 -3.41
CA GLN A 298 1.01 22.05 -3.01
C GLN A 298 0.71 20.70 -3.67
N SER A 299 0.35 19.72 -2.86
CA SER A 299 -0.05 18.37 -3.29
C SER A 299 -1.48 18.10 -2.86
N ASP A 300 -2.35 17.78 -3.81
CA ASP A 300 -3.74 17.40 -3.58
C ASP A 300 -3.96 15.94 -4.01
N THR A 301 -4.28 15.07 -3.05
CA THR A 301 -4.56 13.65 -3.28
C THR A 301 -6.04 13.38 -3.02
N ARG A 302 -6.75 12.77 -3.96
CA ARG A 302 -8.19 12.49 -3.88
C ARG A 302 -8.52 11.07 -4.30
N ARG A 303 -9.52 10.48 -3.64
CA ARG A 303 -10.14 9.21 -4.03
C ARG A 303 -11.65 9.28 -3.84
N TRP A 304 -12.39 8.79 -4.82
CA TRP A 304 -13.83 8.53 -4.77
C TRP A 304 -14.05 7.05 -5.05
N GLY A 305 -14.90 6.39 -4.27
CA GLY A 305 -15.29 5.01 -4.47
C GLY A 305 -16.80 4.85 -4.37
N ILE A 306 -17.36 4.07 -5.29
CA ILE A 306 -18.72 3.53 -5.22
C ILE A 306 -18.62 2.02 -5.38
N ASN A 307 -19.23 1.30 -4.45
CA ASN A 307 -19.29 -0.15 -4.45
C ASN A 307 -20.72 -0.62 -4.23
N LEU A 308 -21.20 -1.53 -5.08
CA LEU A 308 -22.48 -2.22 -4.94
C LEU A 308 -22.20 -3.73 -4.91
N ALA A 309 -22.72 -4.43 -3.92
CA ALA A 309 -22.59 -5.87 -3.84
C ALA A 309 -23.90 -6.56 -3.43
N ASP A 310 -24.11 -7.76 -3.96
CA ASP A 310 -25.16 -8.70 -3.54
C ASP A 310 -24.48 -9.98 -3.05
N GLU A 311 -24.78 -10.38 -1.82
CA GLU A 311 -24.48 -11.71 -1.31
C GLU A 311 -25.78 -12.53 -1.36
N TRP A 312 -25.81 -13.49 -2.28
CA TRP A 312 -26.96 -14.34 -2.55
C TRP A 312 -26.74 -15.74 -1.98
N THR A 313 -27.59 -16.16 -1.05
CA THR A 313 -27.61 -17.47 -0.37
C THR A 313 -28.90 -18.22 -0.71
N PRO A 314 -29.03 -18.77 -1.93
CA PRO A 314 -30.28 -19.39 -2.38
C PRO A 314 -30.59 -20.74 -1.72
N TYR A 315 -31.88 -21.05 -1.64
CA TYR A 315 -32.36 -22.40 -1.33
C TYR A 315 -32.30 -23.29 -2.58
N ASN A 316 -31.11 -23.75 -2.97
CA ASN A 316 -30.92 -24.67 -4.09
C ASN A 316 -29.76 -25.66 -3.88
N ASP A 317 -29.67 -26.66 -4.75
CA ASP A 317 -28.63 -27.70 -4.68
C ASP A 317 -27.35 -27.35 -5.46
N PHE A 318 -27.31 -26.22 -6.19
CA PHE A 318 -26.23 -25.90 -7.13
C PHE A 318 -25.16 -24.97 -6.56
N ILE A 319 -25.55 -23.98 -5.74
CA ILE A 319 -24.66 -22.96 -5.18
C ILE A 319 -25.10 -22.63 -3.75
N ASP A 320 -24.15 -22.52 -2.83
CA ASP A 320 -24.45 -22.20 -1.43
C ASP A 320 -24.41 -20.68 -1.21
N THR A 321 -23.46 -20.00 -1.84
CA THR A 321 -23.34 -18.54 -1.80
C THR A 321 -22.79 -18.02 -3.11
N LEU A 322 -23.32 -16.91 -3.59
CA LEU A 322 -22.79 -16.14 -4.71
C LEU A 322 -22.67 -14.68 -4.29
N THR A 323 -21.45 -14.17 -4.20
CA THR A 323 -21.20 -12.74 -4.02
C THR A 323 -20.91 -12.13 -5.37
N THR A 324 -21.62 -11.06 -5.73
CA THR A 324 -21.36 -10.27 -6.93
C THR A 324 -21.17 -8.81 -6.56
N ARG A 325 -20.11 -8.19 -7.09
CA ARG A 325 -19.73 -6.81 -6.81
C ARG A 325 -19.51 -6.03 -8.10
N LEU A 326 -20.02 -4.80 -8.13
CA LEU A 326 -19.75 -3.78 -9.14
C LEU A 326 -19.16 -2.56 -8.45
N TYR A 327 -18.10 -1.99 -9.01
CA TYR A 327 -17.49 -0.81 -8.44
C TYR A 327 -17.02 0.19 -9.49
N TRP A 328 -16.95 1.45 -9.05
CA TRP A 328 -16.25 2.53 -9.72
C TRP A 328 -15.34 3.22 -8.71
N GLN A 329 -14.11 3.53 -9.11
CA GLN A 329 -13.18 4.30 -8.32
C GLN A 329 -12.50 5.34 -9.19
N GLN A 330 -12.43 6.58 -8.70
CA GLN A 330 -11.60 7.61 -9.28
C GLN A 330 -10.54 8.05 -8.28
N THR A 331 -9.30 8.17 -8.75
CA THR A 331 -8.18 8.69 -7.97
C THR A 331 -7.51 9.83 -8.72
N GLN A 332 -7.06 10.83 -7.97
CA GLN A 332 -6.35 11.99 -8.50
C GLN A 332 -5.20 12.32 -7.56
N ALA A 333 -4.05 12.65 -8.13
CA ALA A 333 -2.94 13.27 -7.43
C ALA A 333 -2.48 14.46 -8.26
N HIS A 334 -2.57 15.67 -7.71
CA HIS A 334 -2.17 16.92 -8.37
C HIS A 334 -1.04 17.58 -7.58
N ASP A 335 0.11 17.74 -8.20
CA ASP A 335 1.26 18.40 -7.62
C ASP A 335 1.57 19.70 -8.36
N ASN A 336 1.48 20.81 -7.64
CA ASN A 336 1.82 22.15 -8.12
C ASN A 336 3.07 22.63 -7.38
N THR A 337 4.20 22.69 -8.07
CA THR A 337 5.48 23.05 -7.46
C THR A 337 6.05 24.30 -8.06
N TYR A 338 6.30 25.31 -7.23
CA TYR A 338 7.09 26.49 -7.57
C TYR A 338 8.52 26.29 -7.07
N LEU A 339 9.51 26.34 -7.95
CA LEU A 339 10.88 26.01 -7.59
C LEU A 339 11.94 26.72 -8.44
N PRO A 340 13.20 26.78 -7.97
CA PRO A 340 14.35 27.14 -8.80
C PRO A 340 14.54 26.14 -9.96
N THR A 341 14.40 26.62 -11.19
CA THR A 341 14.75 25.86 -12.41
C THR A 341 16.22 26.03 -12.78
N SER A 342 16.86 27.09 -12.27
CA SER A 342 18.30 27.34 -12.30
C SER A 342 18.72 28.19 -11.10
N ALA A 343 20.01 28.52 -10.99
CA ALA A 343 20.53 29.40 -9.93
C ALA A 343 19.93 30.82 -9.92
N SER A 344 19.29 31.26 -11.01
CA SER A 344 18.75 32.63 -11.14
C SER A 344 17.32 32.70 -11.65
N GLN A 345 16.63 31.56 -11.81
CA GLN A 345 15.29 31.51 -12.37
C GLN A 345 14.41 30.54 -11.59
N TYR A 346 13.13 30.91 -11.48
CA TYR A 346 12.08 30.08 -10.91
C TYR A 346 11.05 29.74 -11.97
N GLY A 347 10.36 28.62 -11.76
CA GLY A 347 9.24 28.20 -12.57
C GLY A 347 8.28 27.31 -11.80
N PHE A 348 7.14 27.04 -12.41
CA PHE A 348 6.15 26.10 -11.96
C PHE A 348 6.28 24.78 -12.71
N VAL A 349 6.08 23.69 -11.98
CA VAL A 349 5.92 22.33 -12.50
C VAL A 349 4.59 21.82 -11.99
N TYR A 350 3.72 21.43 -12.91
CA TYR A 350 2.41 20.86 -12.63
C TYR A 350 2.44 19.39 -13.06
N SER A 351 2.13 18.48 -12.16
CA SER A 351 2.23 17.04 -12.38
C SER A 351 1.01 16.32 -11.82
N ASP A 352 0.23 15.72 -12.70
CA ASP A 352 -1.06 15.12 -12.33
C ASP A 352 -1.07 13.63 -12.65
N PHE A 353 -1.69 12.80 -11.80
CA PHE A 353 -1.97 11.41 -12.08
C PHE A 353 -3.40 11.06 -11.72
N ASN A 354 -4.19 10.76 -12.75
CA ASN A 354 -5.62 10.50 -12.63
C ASN A 354 -5.90 9.09 -13.11
N VAL A 355 -6.66 8.32 -12.33
CA VAL A 355 -7.08 6.96 -12.72
C VAL A 355 -8.56 6.77 -12.43
N ASP A 356 -9.31 6.42 -13.48
CA ASP A 356 -10.70 5.99 -13.44
C ASP A 356 -10.77 4.47 -13.64
N SER A 357 -11.24 3.76 -12.62
CA SER A 357 -11.36 2.31 -12.59
C SER A 357 -12.83 1.89 -12.52
N TYR A 358 -13.19 0.92 -13.35
CA TYR A 358 -14.49 0.23 -13.32
C TYR A 358 -14.22 -1.26 -13.16
N GLY A 359 -14.99 -1.93 -12.32
CA GLY A 359 -14.80 -3.36 -12.19
C GLY A 359 -16.00 -4.16 -11.71
N PHE A 360 -15.84 -5.45 -11.89
CA PHE A 360 -16.79 -6.51 -11.60
C PHE A 360 -16.03 -7.66 -10.92
N ASP A 361 -16.58 -8.21 -9.85
CA ASP A 361 -16.05 -9.38 -9.14
C ASP A 361 -17.21 -10.29 -8.77
N THR A 362 -17.13 -11.58 -9.09
CA THR A 362 -18.10 -12.58 -8.68
C THR A 362 -17.41 -13.79 -8.08
N ARG A 363 -17.95 -14.32 -6.99
CA ARG A 363 -17.40 -15.45 -6.23
C ARG A 363 -18.54 -16.36 -5.81
N GLY A 364 -18.49 -17.61 -6.21
CA GLY A 364 -19.44 -18.64 -5.83
C GLY A 364 -18.76 -19.71 -4.98
N THR A 365 -19.47 -20.20 -3.97
CA THR A 365 -19.04 -21.34 -3.14
C THR A 365 -20.07 -22.46 -3.16
N LYS A 366 -19.59 -23.70 -3.10
CA LYS A 366 -20.44 -24.89 -3.00
C LYS A 366 -19.78 -26.01 -2.20
N THR A 367 -20.51 -26.57 -1.25
CA THR A 367 -20.10 -27.72 -0.46
C THR A 367 -20.75 -28.98 -0.99
N LEU A 368 -19.95 -29.98 -1.38
CA LEU A 368 -20.38 -31.29 -1.88
C LEU A 368 -19.68 -32.41 -1.13
N GLY A 369 -20.32 -32.93 -0.08
CA GLY A 369 -19.74 -33.95 0.78
C GLY A 369 -18.45 -33.44 1.41
N ARG A 370 -17.30 -33.98 0.98
CA ARG A 370 -15.98 -33.57 1.47
C ARG A 370 -15.34 -32.37 0.74
N HIS A 371 -15.96 -31.92 -0.35
CA HIS A 371 -15.44 -30.86 -1.21
C HIS A 371 -16.03 -29.51 -0.81
N GLU A 372 -15.18 -28.52 -0.56
CA GLU A 372 -15.55 -27.10 -0.45
C GLU A 372 -15.04 -26.40 -1.73
N LEU A 373 -15.90 -26.30 -2.75
CA LEU A 373 -15.62 -25.70 -4.05
C LEU A 373 -15.78 -24.18 -3.98
N SER A 374 -14.85 -23.45 -4.61
CA SER A 374 -14.96 -22.01 -4.83
C SER A 374 -14.53 -21.66 -6.25
N ALA A 375 -15.29 -20.82 -6.93
CA ALA A 375 -14.97 -20.33 -8.26
C ALA A 375 -15.39 -18.88 -8.42
N GLY A 376 -14.72 -18.15 -9.30
CA GLY A 376 -15.07 -16.76 -9.53
C GLY A 376 -14.44 -16.15 -10.76
N VAL A 377 -14.94 -14.98 -11.12
CA VAL A 377 -14.45 -14.17 -12.25
C VAL A 377 -14.37 -12.73 -11.79
N ASN A 378 -13.27 -12.06 -12.13
CA ASN A 378 -13.15 -10.62 -11.93
C ASN A 378 -12.61 -9.94 -13.18
N ALA A 379 -13.10 -8.73 -13.43
CA ALA A 379 -12.66 -7.89 -14.54
C ALA A 379 -12.52 -6.44 -14.07
N ARG A 380 -11.51 -5.75 -14.58
CA ARG A 380 -11.31 -4.32 -14.35
C ARG A 380 -10.89 -3.59 -15.63
N LEU A 381 -11.32 -2.35 -15.74
CA LEU A 381 -10.93 -1.41 -16.78
C LEU A 381 -10.43 -0.13 -16.11
N ASP A 382 -9.15 0.16 -16.29
CA ASP A 382 -8.49 1.35 -15.76
C ASP A 382 -8.15 2.29 -16.92
N ASN A 383 -8.59 3.54 -16.85
CA ASN A 383 -8.13 4.62 -17.72
C ASN A 383 -7.25 5.54 -16.89
N SER A 384 -5.99 5.69 -17.28
CA SER A 384 -5.02 6.51 -16.57
C SER A 384 -4.55 7.66 -17.44
N GLU A 385 -4.49 8.86 -16.86
CA GLU A 385 -3.95 10.06 -17.49
C GLU A 385 -2.77 10.58 -16.66
N ARG A 386 -1.72 11.11 -17.32
CA ARG A 386 -0.57 11.72 -16.63
C ARG A 386 -0.26 13.15 -17.10
N PRO A 387 -1.19 14.11 -17.01
CA PRO A 387 -0.94 15.48 -17.46
C PRO A 387 0.31 16.08 -16.82
N PHE A 388 1.04 16.86 -17.60
CA PHE A 388 2.25 17.53 -17.16
C PHE A 388 2.46 18.84 -17.91
N ARG A 389 2.82 19.90 -17.20
CA ARG A 389 3.22 21.16 -17.83
C ARG A 389 4.20 21.94 -16.96
N GLN A 390 4.94 22.83 -17.58
CA GLN A 390 5.89 23.72 -16.91
C GLN A 390 5.66 25.18 -17.35
N GLU A 391 5.80 26.13 -16.41
CA GLU A 391 5.63 27.56 -16.67
C GLU A 391 6.79 28.38 -16.06
N PRO A 392 7.42 29.31 -16.81
CA PRO A 392 7.22 29.58 -18.23
C PRO A 392 7.59 28.36 -19.09
N ALA A 393 7.10 28.33 -20.33
CA ALA A 393 7.37 27.23 -21.25
C ALA A 393 8.89 27.01 -21.37
N PRO A 394 9.37 25.77 -21.14
CA PRO A 394 10.79 25.48 -21.14
C PRO A 394 11.34 25.55 -22.57
N SER A 395 12.60 25.92 -22.71
CA SER A 395 13.29 25.80 -24.00
C SER A 395 13.60 24.34 -24.33
N ALA A 396 13.97 24.04 -25.57
CA ALA A 396 14.45 22.71 -25.96
C ALA A 396 15.65 22.19 -25.14
N PHE A 397 16.35 23.08 -24.40
CA PHE A 397 17.46 22.71 -23.52
C PHE A 397 17.02 22.20 -22.14
N SER A 398 15.77 22.44 -21.74
CA SER A 398 15.25 22.12 -20.40
C SER A 398 13.87 21.46 -20.41
N ALA A 399 13.29 21.24 -21.60
CA ALA A 399 11.95 20.70 -21.76
C ALA A 399 11.89 19.24 -21.33
N ILE A 400 11.09 18.99 -20.29
CA ILE A 400 10.67 17.63 -19.94
C ILE A 400 9.23 17.48 -20.38
N THR A 401 8.94 16.33 -20.97
CA THR A 401 7.62 15.99 -21.50
C THR A 401 6.81 15.28 -20.44
N GLN A 402 5.55 15.01 -20.77
CA GLN A 402 4.69 14.16 -19.96
C GLN A 402 5.39 12.84 -19.57
N PRO A 403 5.36 12.42 -18.27
CA PRO A 403 6.19 11.32 -17.78
C PRO A 403 5.82 9.94 -18.32
N GLN A 404 4.59 9.74 -18.77
CA GLN A 404 4.11 8.51 -19.38
C GLN A 404 2.89 8.81 -20.25
N SER A 405 2.61 7.97 -21.25
CA SER A 405 1.39 8.14 -22.03
C SER A 405 0.15 7.95 -21.16
N ASP A 406 -0.95 8.60 -21.56
CA ASP A 406 -2.26 8.15 -21.13
C ASP A 406 -2.45 6.70 -21.58
N SER A 407 -3.26 5.93 -20.86
CA SER A 407 -3.40 4.51 -21.13
C SER A 407 -4.75 3.96 -20.71
N ARG A 408 -5.15 2.89 -21.38
CA ARG A 408 -6.26 2.03 -21.00
C ARG A 408 -5.73 0.63 -20.70
N THR A 409 -5.96 0.16 -19.48
CA THR A 409 -5.65 -1.21 -19.05
C THR A 409 -6.93 -1.99 -18.83
N PHE A 410 -7.05 -3.15 -19.47
CA PHE A 410 -8.11 -4.12 -19.23
C PHE A 410 -7.49 -5.37 -18.63
N ALA A 411 -8.00 -5.83 -17.49
CA ALA A 411 -7.59 -7.09 -16.88
C ALA A 411 -8.81 -7.94 -16.56
N VAL A 412 -8.72 -9.24 -16.84
CA VAL A 412 -9.75 -10.23 -16.52
C VAL A 412 -9.10 -11.49 -15.99
N ALA A 413 -9.72 -12.09 -14.98
CA ALA A 413 -9.27 -13.31 -14.38
C ALA A 413 -10.44 -14.22 -14.01
N GLY A 414 -10.20 -15.52 -14.06
CA GLY A 414 -11.10 -16.54 -13.53
C GLY A 414 -10.31 -17.52 -12.67
N TYR A 415 -10.93 -18.03 -11.61
CA TYR A 415 -10.33 -19.02 -10.74
C TYR A 415 -11.29 -20.16 -10.39
N LEU A 416 -10.68 -21.30 -10.04
CA LEU A 416 -11.34 -22.45 -9.47
C LEU A 416 -10.43 -23.04 -8.39
N GLN A 417 -11.02 -23.39 -7.26
CA GLN A 417 -10.35 -24.03 -6.13
C GLN A 417 -11.30 -25.04 -5.49
N ASP A 418 -10.73 -26.15 -5.02
CA ASP A 418 -11.45 -27.19 -4.29
C ASP A 418 -10.67 -27.49 -3.01
N LYS A 419 -11.29 -27.32 -1.85
CA LYS A 419 -10.74 -27.82 -0.60
C LYS A 419 -11.36 -29.18 -0.29
N ILE A 420 -10.54 -30.21 -0.46
CA ILE A 420 -10.94 -31.61 -0.29
C ILE A 420 -10.55 -32.04 1.12
N ASN A 421 -11.55 -32.22 1.98
CA ASN A 421 -11.35 -32.62 3.37
C ASN A 421 -11.27 -34.16 3.50
N PHE A 422 -10.43 -34.63 4.41
CA PHE A 422 -10.23 -36.03 4.76
C PHE A 422 -10.14 -36.13 6.28
N ASP A 423 -10.69 -37.20 6.83
CA ASP A 423 -10.41 -37.61 8.20
C ASP A 423 -9.20 -38.56 8.18
N LEU A 424 -8.10 -38.14 8.79
CA LEU A 424 -6.90 -38.95 8.98
C LEU A 424 -6.67 -39.11 10.48
N ASP A 425 -7.12 -40.25 11.03
CA ASP A 425 -6.95 -40.60 12.44
C ASP A 425 -7.59 -39.55 13.38
N SER A 426 -8.86 -39.18 13.13
CA SER A 426 -9.60 -38.14 13.87
C SER A 426 -9.00 -36.73 13.77
N HIS A 427 -8.07 -36.52 12.85
CA HIS A 427 -7.53 -35.21 12.51
C HIS A 427 -8.00 -34.82 11.11
N ASN A 428 -8.39 -33.55 10.96
CA ASN A 428 -8.79 -33.03 9.66
C ASN A 428 -7.56 -32.75 8.81
N PHE A 429 -7.53 -33.36 7.63
CA PHE A 429 -6.53 -33.15 6.59
C PHE A 429 -7.22 -32.60 5.36
N ALA A 430 -6.68 -31.53 4.78
CA ALA A 430 -7.22 -30.96 3.55
C ALA A 430 -6.15 -30.83 2.46
N VAL A 431 -6.54 -31.20 1.24
CA VAL A 431 -5.78 -30.92 0.03
C VAL A 431 -6.54 -29.86 -0.76
N VAL A 432 -5.87 -28.77 -1.10
CA VAL A 432 -6.48 -27.58 -1.70
C VAL A 432 -5.77 -27.23 -3.01
N PRO A 433 -6.06 -27.93 -4.12
CA PRO A 433 -5.68 -27.47 -5.44
C PRO A 433 -6.49 -26.23 -5.84
N GLY A 434 -5.82 -25.27 -6.45
CA GLY A 434 -6.47 -24.11 -7.06
C GLY A 434 -5.73 -23.64 -8.29
N VAL A 435 -6.45 -23.06 -9.25
CA VAL A 435 -5.86 -22.45 -10.43
C VAL A 435 -6.58 -21.14 -10.73
N ARG A 436 -5.79 -20.12 -11.07
CA ARG A 436 -6.27 -18.85 -11.60
C ARG A 436 -5.67 -18.61 -12.97
N VAL A 437 -6.47 -18.17 -13.92
CA VAL A 437 -6.02 -17.74 -15.25
C VAL A 437 -6.32 -16.27 -15.37
N MET A 438 -5.33 -15.49 -15.82
CA MET A 438 -5.46 -14.05 -15.93
C MET A 438 -4.94 -13.54 -17.26
N TYR A 439 -5.59 -12.52 -17.77
CA TYR A 439 -5.17 -11.77 -18.94
C TYR A 439 -5.13 -10.28 -18.59
N GLN A 440 -4.06 -9.59 -18.97
CA GLN A 440 -3.98 -8.13 -18.93
C GLN A 440 -3.60 -7.60 -20.31
N SER A 441 -4.24 -6.51 -20.71
CA SER A 441 -3.90 -5.74 -21.90
C SER A 441 -3.84 -4.27 -21.56
N THR A 442 -2.72 -3.63 -21.87
CA THR A 442 -2.48 -2.21 -21.63
C THR A 442 -2.16 -1.54 -22.96
N LYS A 443 -2.93 -0.52 -23.31
CA LYS A 443 -2.84 0.20 -24.58
C LYS A 443 -2.59 1.69 -24.32
N PRO A 444 -1.64 2.32 -25.01
CA PRO A 444 -1.43 3.76 -24.88
C PRO A 444 -2.57 4.55 -25.53
N LYS A 445 -2.77 5.78 -25.05
CA LYS A 445 -3.70 6.77 -25.54
C LYS A 445 -2.99 8.12 -25.62
N ASN A 446 -3.51 8.99 -26.48
CA ASN A 446 -3.08 10.39 -26.61
C ASN A 446 -1.55 10.55 -26.69
N LEU A 447 -0.87 9.72 -27.51
CA LEU A 447 0.59 9.73 -27.59
C LEU A 447 1.15 11.09 -28.04
N GLY A 448 0.39 11.87 -28.81
CA GLY A 448 0.74 13.26 -29.15
C GLY A 448 1.02 14.14 -27.94
N ASP A 449 0.40 13.89 -26.78
CA ASP A 449 0.59 14.70 -25.57
C ASP A 449 2.03 14.60 -25.04
N LEU A 450 2.71 13.46 -25.26
CA LEU A 450 4.13 13.29 -24.96
C LEU A 450 5.06 14.20 -25.77
N THR A 451 4.57 14.82 -26.84
CA THR A 451 5.35 15.78 -27.64
C THR A 451 5.17 17.23 -27.18
N THR A 452 4.24 17.48 -26.26
CA THR A 452 3.87 18.83 -25.83
C THR A 452 5.07 19.57 -25.22
N GLY A 453 5.36 20.77 -25.76
CA GLY A 453 6.50 21.59 -25.34
C GLY A 453 7.87 21.13 -25.89
N SER A 454 7.92 20.07 -26.69
CA SER A 454 9.14 19.61 -27.37
C SER A 454 9.24 20.17 -28.78
N THR A 455 10.43 20.59 -29.19
CA THR A 455 10.74 20.95 -30.58
C THR A 455 11.55 19.87 -31.31
N VAL A 456 11.86 18.76 -30.63
CA VAL A 456 12.74 17.69 -31.13
C VAL A 456 12.05 16.32 -31.18
N LEU A 457 10.77 16.26 -30.82
CA LEU A 457 9.94 15.06 -30.90
C LEU A 457 8.73 15.32 -31.78
N THR A 458 8.38 14.34 -32.59
CA THR A 458 7.12 14.31 -33.35
C THR A 458 6.20 13.19 -32.86
N GLU A 459 4.92 13.30 -33.16
CA GLU A 459 3.93 12.27 -32.77
C GLU A 459 4.25 10.93 -33.42
N GLU A 460 4.71 10.91 -34.68
CA GLU A 460 5.08 9.67 -35.37
C GLU A 460 6.26 8.96 -34.70
N GLN A 461 7.21 9.70 -34.14
CA GLN A 461 8.34 9.12 -33.40
C GLN A 461 7.89 8.49 -32.09
N VAL A 462 6.96 9.16 -31.38
CA VAL A 462 6.40 8.62 -30.14
C VAL A 462 5.50 7.41 -30.42
N ASP A 463 4.71 7.43 -31.50
CA ASP A 463 3.90 6.29 -31.94
C ASP A 463 4.75 5.10 -32.34
N ALA A 464 5.85 5.30 -33.07
CA ALA A 464 6.80 4.23 -33.40
C ALA A 464 7.46 3.62 -32.16
N LEU A 465 7.63 4.40 -31.09
CA LEU A 465 8.25 3.96 -29.84
C LEU A 465 7.26 3.24 -28.90
N TYR A 466 6.04 3.78 -28.77
CA TYR A 466 5.08 3.37 -27.74
C TYR A 466 3.74 2.85 -28.26
N GLY A 467 3.40 3.02 -29.54
CA GLY A 467 2.08 2.70 -30.13
C GLY A 467 1.64 1.24 -30.01
N LYS A 468 2.55 0.34 -29.63
CA LYS A 468 2.27 -1.08 -29.41
C LYS A 468 1.49 -1.32 -28.10
N THR A 469 0.40 -2.07 -28.21
CA THR A 469 -0.33 -2.63 -27.06
C THR A 469 0.49 -3.77 -26.44
N ASN A 470 0.67 -3.74 -25.12
CA ASN A 470 1.22 -4.86 -24.37
C ASN A 470 0.07 -5.74 -23.86
N SER A 471 0.19 -7.06 -24.02
CA SER A 471 -0.74 -7.99 -23.40
C SER A 471 -0.09 -9.33 -23.08
N ASP A 472 -0.60 -9.99 -22.06
CA ASP A 472 -0.10 -11.30 -21.62
C ASP A 472 -1.18 -12.10 -20.88
N THR A 473 -1.09 -13.42 -20.98
CA THR A 473 -1.96 -14.38 -20.26
C THR A 473 -1.10 -15.26 -19.37
N GLN A 474 -1.44 -15.33 -18.09
CA GLN A 474 -0.73 -16.12 -17.10
C GLN A 474 -1.63 -17.14 -16.41
N VAL A 475 -1.10 -18.36 -16.22
CA VAL A 475 -1.74 -19.43 -15.45
C VAL A 475 -1.03 -19.56 -14.11
N LEU A 476 -1.81 -19.50 -13.02
CA LEU A 476 -1.36 -19.44 -11.65
C LEU A 476 -1.90 -20.65 -10.87
N PRO A 477 -1.20 -21.80 -10.93
CA PRO A 477 -1.53 -22.92 -10.08
C PRO A 477 -1.13 -22.64 -8.62
N SER A 478 -1.91 -23.22 -7.72
CA SER A 478 -1.66 -23.27 -6.29
C SER A 478 -2.01 -24.67 -5.76
N LEU A 479 -1.28 -25.10 -4.74
CA LEU A 479 -1.55 -26.36 -4.05
C LEU A 479 -1.21 -26.18 -2.58
N THR A 480 -2.18 -26.45 -1.71
CA THR A 480 -1.98 -26.40 -0.26
C THR A 480 -2.35 -27.73 0.36
N PHE A 481 -1.51 -28.19 1.29
CA PHE A 481 -1.80 -29.28 2.21
C PHE A 481 -1.97 -28.68 3.59
N GLN A 482 -3.07 -29.00 4.26
CA GLN A 482 -3.37 -28.57 5.62
C GLN A 482 -3.61 -29.80 6.48
N TYR A 483 -3.03 -29.83 7.68
CA TYR A 483 -3.25 -30.89 8.65
C TYR A 483 -3.44 -30.27 10.03
N ASP A 484 -4.58 -30.55 10.65
CA ASP A 484 -4.88 -30.09 12.00
C ASP A 484 -4.14 -31.00 12.98
N LEU A 485 -3.05 -30.52 13.59
CA LEU A 485 -2.27 -31.25 14.61
C LEU A 485 -3.08 -31.44 15.90
N THR A 486 -3.94 -30.47 16.19
CA THR A 486 -5.00 -30.52 17.19
C THR A 486 -6.20 -29.71 16.65
N PRO A 487 -7.40 -29.77 17.27
CA PRO A 487 -8.52 -28.93 16.84
C PRO A 487 -8.24 -27.42 16.85
N ALA A 488 -7.22 -26.99 17.59
CA ALA A 488 -6.85 -25.58 17.71
C ALA A 488 -5.49 -25.24 17.06
N LEU A 489 -4.73 -26.21 16.54
CA LEU A 489 -3.40 -25.99 15.94
C LEU A 489 -3.30 -26.69 14.59
N THR A 490 -3.02 -25.92 13.56
CA THR A 490 -2.92 -26.41 12.18
C THR A 490 -1.51 -26.21 11.64
N THR A 491 -0.99 -27.21 10.93
CA THR A 491 0.19 -27.07 10.06
C THR A 491 -0.23 -27.05 8.59
N TYR A 492 0.54 -26.33 7.77
CA TYR A 492 0.30 -26.31 6.34
C TYR A 492 1.61 -26.29 5.54
N LEU A 493 1.53 -26.82 4.31
CA LEU A 493 2.55 -26.68 3.28
C LEU A 493 1.86 -26.18 2.01
N GLN A 494 2.35 -25.08 1.44
CA GLN A 494 1.73 -24.47 0.27
C GLN A 494 2.75 -24.14 -0.82
N TYR A 495 2.28 -24.25 -2.06
CA TYR A 495 2.90 -23.70 -3.25
C TYR A 495 1.92 -22.73 -3.93
N LYS A 496 2.39 -21.53 -4.27
CA LYS A 496 1.62 -20.53 -5.01
C LYS A 496 2.48 -19.90 -6.12
N ARG A 497 1.93 -19.84 -7.34
CA ARG A 497 2.48 -19.02 -8.42
C ARG A 497 1.83 -17.64 -8.43
N GLY A 498 2.64 -16.59 -8.33
CA GLY A 498 2.19 -15.19 -8.38
C GLY A 498 2.74 -14.45 -9.59
N VAL A 499 2.10 -13.34 -9.96
CA VAL A 499 2.53 -12.49 -11.08
C VAL A 499 2.33 -11.01 -10.79
N GLN A 500 3.18 -10.20 -11.44
CA GLN A 500 3.05 -8.75 -11.51
C GLN A 500 3.16 -8.35 -12.98
N PHE A 501 2.07 -7.88 -13.57
CA PHE A 501 2.09 -7.36 -14.93
C PHE A 501 2.87 -6.04 -15.01
N PRO A 502 3.47 -5.72 -16.17
CA PRO A 502 4.14 -4.44 -16.37
C PRO A 502 3.19 -3.26 -16.12
N THR A 503 3.69 -2.25 -15.41
CA THR A 503 2.97 -1.01 -15.13
C THR A 503 3.01 -0.06 -16.32
N THR A 504 2.08 0.90 -16.39
CA THR A 504 2.03 1.91 -17.44
C THR A 504 3.34 2.69 -17.57
N SER A 505 3.97 3.05 -16.44
CA SER A 505 5.26 3.75 -16.44
C SER A 505 6.40 2.88 -16.99
N GLN A 506 6.36 1.57 -16.79
CA GLN A 506 7.36 0.65 -17.35
C GLN A 506 7.19 0.44 -18.86
N LEU A 507 5.94 0.45 -19.34
CA LEU A 507 5.61 0.24 -20.75
C LEU A 507 5.81 1.52 -21.60
N TYR A 508 5.32 2.66 -21.11
CA TYR A 508 5.17 3.90 -21.88
C TYR A 508 5.74 5.14 -21.17
N GLY A 509 6.50 4.95 -20.09
CA GLY A 509 7.14 6.04 -19.36
C GLY A 509 8.34 6.61 -20.11
N SER A 510 8.56 7.92 -20.00
CA SER A 510 9.73 8.58 -20.57
C SER A 510 10.28 9.70 -19.68
N TRP A 511 11.58 9.95 -19.79
CA TRP A 511 12.21 11.12 -19.19
C TRP A 511 13.26 11.69 -20.13
N ASN A 512 13.29 13.03 -20.27
CA ASN A 512 14.27 13.77 -21.07
C ASN A 512 14.27 13.43 -22.57
N LEU A 513 13.16 12.85 -23.05
CA LEU A 513 12.94 12.51 -24.46
C LEU A 513 12.87 13.79 -25.32
N GLY A 514 12.19 14.83 -24.82
CA GLY A 514 11.98 16.11 -25.51
C GLY A 514 13.08 17.16 -25.33
N SER A 515 14.20 16.80 -24.69
CA SER A 515 15.32 17.71 -24.44
C SER A 515 16.48 17.49 -25.42
N SER A 516 17.23 18.54 -25.70
CA SER A 516 18.41 18.50 -26.57
C SER A 516 19.46 19.54 -26.15
N TYR A 517 20.12 19.31 -25.02
CA TYR A 517 21.16 20.21 -24.49
C TYR A 517 22.55 19.59 -24.41
N ALA A 518 22.65 18.27 -24.45
CA ALA A 518 23.90 17.55 -24.19
C ALA A 518 24.59 17.00 -25.45
N GLY A 519 24.08 17.31 -26.66
CA GLY A 519 24.63 16.79 -27.92
C GLY A 519 24.75 15.27 -27.90
N SER A 520 25.94 14.73 -28.19
CA SER A 520 26.20 13.27 -28.15
C SER A 520 26.16 12.65 -26.75
N ALA A 521 26.07 13.46 -25.68
CA ALA A 521 25.85 13.00 -24.31
C ALA A 521 24.36 13.01 -23.90
N GLN A 522 23.45 13.42 -24.80
CA GLN A 522 22.01 13.42 -24.55
C GLN A 522 21.49 12.01 -24.28
N TYR A 523 20.66 11.89 -23.25
CA TYR A 523 20.12 10.62 -22.80
C TYR A 523 18.64 10.72 -22.46
N ALA A 524 17.93 9.60 -22.60
CA ALA A 524 16.54 9.50 -22.20
C ALA A 524 16.28 8.17 -21.50
N LEU A 525 15.22 8.17 -20.71
CA LEU A 525 14.66 6.97 -20.12
C LEU A 525 13.44 6.60 -20.93
N ILE A 526 13.33 5.31 -21.21
CA ILE A 526 12.44 4.80 -22.25
C ILE A 526 11.73 3.56 -21.71
N GLY A 527 10.40 3.61 -21.71
CA GLY A 527 9.56 2.45 -21.44
C GLY A 527 9.75 1.37 -22.50
N ASN A 528 9.24 0.18 -22.25
CA ASN A 528 9.37 -0.92 -23.19
C ASN A 528 8.05 -1.66 -23.34
N THR A 529 7.50 -1.61 -24.55
CA THR A 529 6.21 -2.24 -24.88
C THR A 529 6.29 -3.76 -24.99
N ASP A 530 7.51 -4.32 -25.04
CA ASP A 530 7.80 -5.75 -25.14
C ASP A 530 8.08 -6.43 -23.80
N LEU A 531 7.83 -5.73 -22.68
CA LEU A 531 8.02 -6.30 -21.35
C LEU A 531 7.13 -7.52 -21.14
N LYS A 532 7.73 -8.54 -20.52
CA LYS A 532 7.06 -9.73 -20.02
C LYS A 532 6.62 -9.50 -18.58
N THR A 533 5.60 -10.25 -18.17
CA THR A 533 5.13 -10.30 -16.78
C THR A 533 6.22 -10.82 -15.84
N GLU A 534 6.38 -10.17 -14.68
CA GLU A 534 7.22 -10.68 -13.59
C GLU A 534 6.49 -11.86 -12.94
N THR A 535 7.22 -12.94 -12.62
CA THR A 535 6.61 -14.17 -12.09
C THR A 535 7.31 -14.61 -10.81
N SER A 536 6.56 -15.26 -9.92
CA SER A 536 7.08 -15.84 -8.69
C SER A 536 6.59 -17.27 -8.46
N ASN A 537 7.45 -18.10 -7.88
CA ASN A 537 7.10 -19.42 -7.33
C ASN A 537 7.40 -19.39 -5.82
N ASN A 538 6.37 -19.58 -5.00
CA ASN A 538 6.43 -19.37 -3.56
C ASN A 538 6.15 -20.70 -2.88
N PHE A 539 7.08 -21.14 -2.05
CA PHE A 539 6.95 -22.32 -1.21
C PHE A 539 6.93 -21.86 0.24
N GLU A 540 5.93 -22.29 1.01
CA GLU A 540 5.82 -21.93 2.41
C GLU A 540 5.33 -23.12 3.23
N TRP A 541 5.99 -23.37 4.36
CA TRP A 541 5.52 -24.24 5.42
C TRP A 541 5.19 -23.39 6.64
N GLY A 542 4.12 -23.71 7.36
CA GLY A 542 3.73 -22.95 8.54
C GLY A 542 2.96 -23.74 9.59
N LEU A 543 2.81 -23.07 10.73
CA LEU A 543 2.05 -23.48 11.90
C LEU A 543 1.21 -22.30 12.38
N LYS A 544 -0.07 -22.50 12.64
CA LYS A 544 -0.99 -21.44 13.07
C LYS A 544 -2.00 -22.02 14.07
N GLY A 545 -2.35 -21.23 15.08
CA GLY A 545 -3.38 -21.57 16.05
C GLY A 545 -2.88 -21.55 17.50
N GLN A 546 -3.62 -22.21 18.39
CA GLN A 546 -3.26 -22.37 19.80
C GLN A 546 -2.45 -23.65 19.98
N ALA A 547 -1.17 -23.51 20.32
CA ALA A 547 -0.31 -24.66 20.61
C ALA A 547 -0.74 -25.39 21.90
N THR A 548 -1.26 -24.62 22.85
CA THR A 548 -1.96 -25.06 24.05
C THR A 548 -2.86 -23.91 24.50
N GLU A 549 -3.78 -24.17 25.43
CA GLU A 549 -4.65 -23.13 25.98
C GLU A 549 -3.80 -21.95 26.48
N GLY A 550 -4.15 -20.71 26.08
CA GLY A 550 -3.38 -19.53 26.46
C GLY A 550 -2.12 -19.24 25.62
N VAL A 551 -1.64 -20.15 24.76
CA VAL A 551 -0.48 -19.93 23.86
C VAL A 551 -0.91 -19.97 22.39
N THR A 552 -0.95 -18.81 21.74
CA THR A 552 -1.16 -18.70 20.30
C THR A 552 0.19 -18.59 19.58
N VAL A 553 0.40 -19.39 18.54
CA VAL A 553 1.61 -19.39 17.69
C VAL A 553 1.23 -19.19 16.23
N ASN A 554 1.99 -18.36 15.53
CA ASN A 554 1.99 -18.22 14.08
C ASN A 554 3.44 -18.30 13.60
N THR A 555 3.78 -19.31 12.81
CA THR A 555 5.13 -19.52 12.27
C THR A 555 5.06 -19.77 10.77
N SER A 556 6.03 -19.26 10.03
CA SER A 556 6.20 -19.57 8.61
C SER A 556 7.68 -19.65 8.24
N VAL A 557 8.02 -20.61 7.38
CA VAL A 557 9.31 -20.73 6.69
C VAL A 557 9.03 -20.71 5.21
N PHE A 558 9.67 -19.81 4.48
CA PHE A 558 9.35 -19.55 3.08
C PHE A 558 10.58 -19.51 2.18
N TYR A 559 10.37 -19.88 0.93
CA TYR A 559 11.35 -19.77 -0.16
C TYR A 559 10.64 -19.34 -1.44
N ASN A 560 10.99 -18.16 -1.93
CA ASN A 560 10.38 -17.53 -3.09
C ASN A 560 11.42 -17.35 -4.19
N GLN A 561 11.09 -17.78 -5.41
CA GLN A 561 11.90 -17.56 -6.60
C GLN A 561 11.19 -16.60 -7.53
N TYR A 562 11.92 -15.61 -8.04
CA TYR A 562 11.41 -14.58 -8.93
C TYR A 562 12.14 -14.59 -10.27
N LYS A 563 11.38 -14.38 -11.34
CA LYS A 563 11.89 -14.28 -12.71
C LYS A 563 11.33 -13.06 -13.41
N ASN A 564 12.06 -12.62 -14.44
CA ASN A 564 11.72 -11.49 -15.29
C ASN A 564 11.64 -10.16 -14.53
N PHE A 565 12.44 -9.96 -13.49
CA PHE A 565 12.45 -8.67 -12.79
C PHE A 565 12.78 -7.53 -13.75
N ILE A 566 11.91 -6.53 -13.75
CA ILE A 566 12.00 -5.35 -14.60
C ILE A 566 12.94 -4.34 -13.93
N ALA A 567 13.96 -3.92 -14.67
CA ALA A 567 14.94 -2.91 -14.30
C ALA A 567 15.38 -2.12 -15.54
N TYR A 568 16.14 -1.05 -15.39
CA TYR A 568 16.63 -0.28 -16.54
C TYR A 568 17.97 -0.82 -17.04
N THR A 569 18.11 -0.92 -18.35
CA THR A 569 19.35 -1.28 -19.04
C THR A 569 19.85 -0.09 -19.85
N ARG A 570 21.13 0.22 -19.72
CA ARG A 570 21.75 1.35 -20.42
C ARG A 570 22.37 0.92 -21.75
N TYR A 571 21.96 1.55 -22.84
CA TYR A 571 22.57 1.39 -24.17
C TYR A 571 23.14 2.70 -24.70
N ARG A 572 24.12 2.59 -25.60
CA ARG A 572 24.66 3.71 -26.38
C ARG A 572 24.44 3.47 -27.87
N ARG A 573 23.99 4.51 -28.58
CA ARG A 573 23.66 4.47 -30.01
C ARG A 573 24.84 4.01 -30.87
N ALA A 574 26.05 4.42 -30.52
CA ALA A 574 27.26 4.08 -31.27
C ALA A 574 27.63 2.58 -31.21
N THR A 575 27.26 1.89 -30.13
CA THR A 575 27.64 0.48 -29.91
C THR A 575 26.47 -0.49 -29.98
N ASN A 576 25.23 0.00 -29.92
CA ASN A 576 24.01 -0.80 -29.95
C ASN A 576 22.96 -0.11 -30.86
N PRO A 577 23.25 0.16 -32.15
CA PRO A 577 22.36 0.94 -33.03
C PRO A 577 20.96 0.34 -33.19
N GLU A 578 20.82 -0.98 -33.09
CA GLU A 578 19.56 -1.72 -33.13
C GLU A 578 18.59 -1.31 -32.01
N MET A 579 19.10 -0.99 -30.81
CA MET A 579 18.29 -0.53 -29.68
C MET A 579 17.77 0.91 -29.86
N PHE A 580 18.20 1.60 -30.93
CA PHE A 580 17.83 2.99 -31.22
C PHE A 580 17.03 3.14 -32.51
N ALA A 581 16.55 2.04 -33.11
CA ALA A 581 15.78 2.07 -34.35
C ALA A 581 14.56 3.01 -34.27
N ASN A 582 13.80 2.95 -33.18
CA ASN A 582 12.62 3.80 -32.94
C ASN A 582 12.90 4.90 -31.91
N VAL A 583 14.15 5.10 -31.49
CA VAL A 583 14.51 6.10 -30.49
C VAL A 583 14.86 7.41 -31.21
N PRO A 584 14.27 8.55 -30.81
CA PRO A 584 14.53 9.87 -31.40
C PRO A 584 16.02 10.18 -31.59
N SER A 585 16.36 10.79 -32.72
CA SER A 585 17.76 10.97 -33.18
C SER A 585 18.60 11.87 -32.27
N ASN A 586 17.97 12.72 -31.46
CA ASN A 586 18.63 13.53 -30.43
C ASN A 586 19.17 12.68 -29.27
N ILE A 587 18.70 11.45 -29.07
CA ILE A 587 19.11 10.59 -27.95
C ILE A 587 20.27 9.68 -28.36
N TYR A 588 21.38 9.74 -27.62
CA TYR A 588 22.58 8.93 -27.84
C TYR A 588 22.81 7.86 -26.77
N THR A 589 22.23 8.04 -25.58
CA THR A 589 22.20 7.03 -24.51
C THR A 589 20.76 6.77 -24.09
N SER A 590 20.31 5.52 -24.14
CA SER A 590 18.98 5.13 -23.63
C SER A 590 19.15 4.35 -22.34
N TYR A 591 18.22 4.54 -21.42
CA TYR A 591 18.01 3.65 -20.28
C TYR A 591 16.63 3.06 -20.46
N GLN A 592 16.58 1.80 -20.92
CA GLN A 592 15.35 1.15 -21.34
C GLN A 592 14.88 0.14 -20.29
N ALA A 593 13.59 0.11 -19.98
CA ALA A 593 13.04 -0.91 -19.09
C ALA A 593 13.15 -2.31 -19.72
N GLU A 594 13.66 -3.29 -18.99
CA GLU A 594 13.85 -4.66 -19.47
C GLU A 594 13.67 -5.70 -18.36
N ASN A 595 13.18 -6.89 -18.73
CA ASN A 595 13.20 -8.06 -17.87
C ASN A 595 14.65 -8.58 -17.74
N ARG A 596 15.42 -7.94 -16.86
CA ARG A 596 16.87 -8.12 -16.75
C ARG A 596 17.26 -9.14 -15.67
N ASP A 597 16.56 -9.11 -14.54
CA ASP A 597 17.03 -9.76 -13.32
C ASP A 597 16.19 -10.99 -12.95
N LYS A 598 16.82 -11.89 -12.18
CA LYS A 598 16.14 -12.93 -11.40
C LYS A 598 16.55 -12.80 -9.94
N ALA A 599 15.67 -13.19 -9.02
CA ALA A 599 15.93 -13.11 -7.60
C ALA A 599 15.40 -14.33 -6.85
N TYR A 600 15.89 -14.53 -5.64
CA TYR A 600 15.25 -15.42 -4.68
C TYR A 600 15.28 -14.77 -3.31
N ILE A 601 14.30 -15.10 -2.47
CA ILE A 601 14.24 -14.67 -1.07
C ILE A 601 13.79 -15.86 -0.24
N TYR A 602 14.46 -16.09 0.88
CA TYR A 602 14.08 -17.11 1.84
C TYR A 602 14.13 -16.55 3.26
N GLY A 603 13.38 -17.14 4.17
CA GLY A 603 13.30 -16.63 5.52
C GLY A 603 12.38 -17.43 6.41
N ALA A 604 12.29 -16.96 7.65
CA ALA A 604 11.42 -17.49 8.67
C ALA A 604 10.84 -16.36 9.51
N GLU A 605 9.59 -16.53 9.92
CA GLU A 605 8.88 -15.65 10.84
C GLU A 605 8.24 -16.49 11.93
N ILE A 606 8.28 -16.01 13.16
CA ILE A 606 7.52 -16.56 14.29
C ILE A 606 6.87 -15.40 15.03
N SER A 607 5.62 -15.57 15.42
CA SER A 607 4.87 -14.71 16.32
C SER A 607 4.17 -15.59 17.35
N THR A 608 4.22 -15.20 18.61
CA THR A 608 3.64 -15.95 19.72
C THR A 608 3.03 -14.97 20.71
N LYS A 609 1.82 -15.28 21.16
CA LYS A 609 1.15 -14.57 22.25
C LYS A 609 0.85 -15.55 23.36
N VAL A 610 1.24 -15.22 24.58
CA VAL A 610 1.00 -16.01 25.79
C VAL A 610 0.08 -15.21 26.71
N ASN A 611 -1.06 -15.77 27.11
CA ASN A 611 -1.99 -15.20 28.08
C ASN A 611 -1.81 -15.95 29.41
N TYR A 612 -1.19 -15.32 30.40
CA TYR A 612 -0.83 -15.98 31.65
C TYR A 612 -2.03 -16.27 32.55
N GLY A 613 -3.11 -15.48 32.40
CA GLY A 613 -4.38 -15.67 33.10
C GLY A 613 -4.98 -17.06 32.97
N THR A 614 -4.69 -17.76 31.88
CA THR A 614 -5.14 -19.14 31.63
C THR A 614 -4.68 -20.11 32.72
N TRP A 615 -3.46 -19.97 33.24
CA TRP A 615 -2.94 -20.86 34.30
C TRP A 615 -2.88 -20.20 35.67
N PHE A 616 -2.83 -18.87 35.70
CA PHE A 616 -2.68 -18.08 36.91
C PHE A 616 -3.79 -17.02 36.97
N PRO A 617 -4.97 -17.36 37.53
CA PRO A 617 -6.10 -16.43 37.58
C PRO A 617 -5.79 -15.09 38.28
N GLN A 618 -4.77 -15.05 39.15
CA GLN A 618 -4.32 -13.82 39.83
C GLN A 618 -3.72 -12.78 38.87
N VAL A 619 -3.29 -13.22 37.68
CA VAL A 619 -2.76 -12.37 36.61
C VAL A 619 -3.60 -12.46 35.34
N ASP A 620 -4.91 -12.69 35.50
CA ASP A 620 -5.85 -12.58 34.38
C ASP A 620 -5.82 -11.16 33.80
N GLY A 621 -5.53 -11.07 32.50
CA GLY A 621 -5.18 -9.84 31.79
C GLY A 621 -3.69 -9.69 31.44
N LEU A 622 -2.76 -10.39 32.11
CA LEU A 622 -1.34 -10.37 31.75
C LEU A 622 -1.09 -11.21 30.48
N SER A 623 -0.45 -10.60 29.49
CA SER A 623 -0.01 -11.28 28.27
C SER A 623 1.37 -10.83 27.82
N SER A 624 2.09 -11.72 27.15
CA SER A 624 3.35 -11.39 26.46
C SER A 624 3.25 -11.73 24.99
N THR A 625 3.85 -10.89 24.16
CA THR A 625 3.97 -11.11 22.71
C THR A 625 5.45 -11.21 22.33
N PHE A 626 5.81 -12.18 21.51
CA PHE A 626 7.12 -12.26 20.89
C PHE A 626 6.93 -12.41 19.38
N ALA A 627 7.60 -11.59 18.59
CA ALA A 627 7.68 -11.78 17.14
C ALA A 627 9.12 -11.63 16.66
N LEU A 628 9.54 -12.48 15.73
CA LEU A 628 10.87 -12.46 15.12
C LEU A 628 10.73 -12.76 13.64
N GLY A 629 11.40 -11.97 12.82
CA GLY A 629 11.43 -12.17 11.37
C GLY A 629 12.84 -12.06 10.82
N TYR A 630 13.28 -13.09 10.10
CA TYR A 630 14.54 -13.17 9.38
C TYR A 630 14.29 -13.45 7.90
N ASN A 631 14.96 -12.73 7.02
CA ASN A 631 15.03 -13.07 5.60
C ASN A 631 16.38 -12.70 4.99
N GLU A 632 16.72 -13.40 3.91
CA GLU A 632 17.83 -13.09 3.03
C GLU A 632 17.35 -13.26 1.60
N GLY A 633 17.83 -12.37 0.72
CA GLY A 633 17.48 -12.44 -0.68
C GLY A 633 18.56 -11.83 -1.56
N LYS A 634 18.76 -12.43 -2.73
CA LYS A 634 19.78 -12.01 -3.69
C LYS A 634 19.18 -11.92 -5.09
N SER A 635 19.68 -10.99 -5.87
CA SER A 635 19.34 -10.82 -7.28
C SER A 635 20.59 -10.97 -8.16
N LYS A 636 20.38 -11.40 -9.40
CA LYS A 636 21.40 -11.54 -10.43
C LYS A 636 20.82 -11.10 -11.78
N SER A 637 21.57 -10.29 -12.52
CA SER A 637 21.24 -9.88 -13.88
C SER A 637 21.68 -10.92 -14.92
N SER A 638 21.23 -10.70 -16.15
CA SER A 638 21.65 -11.45 -17.33
C SER A 638 23.05 -11.06 -17.84
N TYR A 639 23.69 -10.02 -17.29
CA TYR A 639 24.97 -9.54 -17.79
C TYR A 639 26.11 -10.54 -17.55
N ALA A 640 27.04 -10.60 -18.50
CA ALA A 640 28.26 -11.37 -18.35
C ALA A 640 29.05 -10.89 -17.12
N GLY A 641 29.55 -11.81 -16.31
CA GLY A 641 30.28 -11.50 -15.07
C GLY A 641 29.42 -11.21 -13.85
N ASP A 642 28.10 -11.01 -13.99
CA ASP A 642 27.27 -10.73 -12.81
C ASP A 642 27.09 -11.96 -11.92
N LYS A 643 26.94 -11.71 -10.62
CA LYS A 643 26.77 -12.72 -9.56
C LYS A 643 25.52 -12.42 -8.75
N TYR A 644 25.16 -13.35 -7.86
CA TYR A 644 24.12 -13.08 -6.88
C TYR A 644 24.65 -12.07 -5.87
N ILE A 645 24.01 -10.90 -5.84
CA ILE A 645 24.30 -9.80 -4.92
C ILE A 645 23.05 -9.61 -4.06
N ASP A 646 23.25 -9.25 -2.79
CA ASP A 646 22.17 -8.95 -1.85
C ASP A 646 21.17 -7.97 -2.46
N LEU A 647 19.89 -8.34 -2.41
CA LEU A 647 18.81 -7.46 -2.80
C LEU A 647 18.64 -6.41 -1.70
N ASP A 648 18.86 -5.14 -2.03
CA ASP A 648 18.89 -4.04 -1.08
C ASP A 648 17.56 -3.86 -0.35
N SER A 649 16.43 -4.11 -1.03
CA SER A 649 15.08 -4.04 -0.46
C SER A 649 14.77 -5.06 0.63
N VAL A 650 15.60 -6.10 0.82
CA VAL A 650 15.42 -7.09 1.90
C VAL A 650 15.75 -6.42 3.24
N ALA A 651 14.72 -6.25 4.08
CA ALA A 651 14.86 -5.66 5.41
C ALA A 651 15.78 -6.51 6.34
N PRO A 652 16.42 -5.91 7.36
CA PRO A 652 17.18 -6.66 8.36
C PRO A 652 16.28 -7.46 9.32
N LEU A 653 16.91 -8.36 10.08
CA LEU A 653 16.30 -9.07 11.21
C LEU A 653 15.59 -8.07 12.14
N LYS A 654 14.31 -8.33 12.43
CA LYS A 654 13.46 -7.54 13.34
C LYS A 654 12.88 -8.46 14.41
N ALA A 655 13.00 -8.05 15.66
CA ALA A 655 12.40 -8.72 16.83
C ALA A 655 11.52 -7.74 17.60
N ILE A 656 10.38 -8.22 18.08
CA ILE A 656 9.40 -7.44 18.86
C ILE A 656 9.08 -8.25 20.11
N VAL A 657 9.16 -7.59 21.26
CA VAL A 657 8.85 -8.17 22.58
C VAL A 657 7.84 -7.25 23.26
N GLY A 658 6.65 -7.76 23.54
CA GLY A 658 5.58 -7.03 24.20
C GLY A 658 5.23 -7.66 25.54
N LEU A 659 4.94 -6.83 26.53
CA LEU A 659 4.27 -7.21 27.76
C LEU A 659 3.05 -6.31 27.94
N ALA A 660 1.87 -6.88 28.14
CA ALA A 660 0.62 -6.14 28.27
C ALA A 660 -0.19 -6.65 29.46
N TRP A 661 -0.90 -5.72 30.09
CA TRP A 661 -1.91 -5.98 31.11
C TRP A 661 -3.23 -5.38 30.64
N ASP A 662 -4.24 -6.21 30.40
CA ASP A 662 -5.59 -5.81 30.02
C ASP A 662 -6.60 -6.26 31.09
N ASP A 663 -6.99 -5.36 32.01
CA ASP A 663 -8.05 -5.63 33.00
C ASP A 663 -9.39 -5.16 32.43
N LYS A 664 -10.05 -6.04 31.68
CA LYS A 664 -11.35 -5.74 31.06
C LYS A 664 -12.43 -5.43 32.08
N ALA A 665 -12.40 -6.07 33.25
CA ALA A 665 -13.42 -5.90 34.30
C ALA A 665 -13.35 -4.51 34.94
N ARG A 666 -12.13 -3.99 35.14
CA ARG A 666 -11.91 -2.63 35.66
C ARG A 666 -11.75 -1.57 34.56
N GLY A 667 -11.75 -2.00 33.30
CA GLY A 667 -11.78 -1.12 32.14
C GLY A 667 -10.46 -0.43 31.84
N TYR A 668 -9.29 -0.96 32.23
CA TYR A 668 -8.00 -0.34 31.90
C TYR A 668 -7.00 -1.35 31.35
N GLY A 669 -6.00 -0.84 30.64
CA GLY A 669 -4.88 -1.67 30.24
C GLY A 669 -3.65 -0.85 29.88
N ALA A 670 -2.50 -1.51 29.89
CA ALA A 670 -1.21 -0.92 29.55
C ALA A 670 -0.33 -1.94 28.85
N ALA A 671 0.52 -1.50 27.95
CA ALA A 671 1.48 -2.33 27.25
C ALA A 671 2.85 -1.63 27.14
N LEU A 672 3.91 -2.42 27.25
CA LEU A 672 5.27 -2.06 26.88
C LEU A 672 5.69 -2.92 25.71
N THR A 673 6.15 -2.30 24.62
CA THR A 673 6.59 -3.00 23.41
C THR A 673 7.99 -2.56 23.05
N ALA A 674 8.94 -3.49 23.08
CA ALA A 674 10.31 -3.28 22.65
C ALA A 674 10.51 -3.81 21.22
N THR A 675 11.07 -2.98 20.35
CA THR A 675 11.41 -3.35 18.97
C THR A 675 12.92 -3.28 18.77
N PHE A 676 13.51 -4.36 18.26
CA PHE A 676 14.94 -4.47 17.97
C PHE A 676 15.15 -4.74 16.47
N VAL A 677 16.04 -3.98 15.85
CA VAL A 677 16.35 -4.09 14.43
C VAL A 677 17.86 -4.18 14.24
N LYS A 678 18.30 -5.21 13.52
CA LYS A 678 19.73 -5.43 13.21
C LYS A 678 20.23 -4.37 12.22
N GLY A 679 21.44 -3.86 12.45
CA GLY A 679 22.09 -2.94 11.50
C GLY A 679 22.48 -3.64 10.21
N LYS A 680 22.36 -2.95 9.07
CA LYS A 680 22.62 -3.51 7.73
C LYS A 680 23.13 -2.41 6.80
N GLN A 681 23.97 -2.80 5.84
CA GLN A 681 24.44 -1.95 4.75
C GLN A 681 24.07 -2.64 3.44
N ALA A 682 23.43 -1.91 2.53
CA ALA A 682 23.12 -2.43 1.21
C ALA A 682 24.37 -2.48 0.34
N THR A 683 24.37 -3.34 -0.68
CA THR A 683 25.46 -3.44 -1.65
C THR A 683 25.09 -2.70 -2.93
N ALA A 684 25.92 -1.76 -3.38
CA ALA A 684 25.72 -1.09 -4.65
C ALA A 684 26.10 -1.99 -5.83
N THR A 685 25.42 -1.82 -6.97
CA THR A 685 25.73 -2.55 -8.20
C THR A 685 25.94 -1.57 -9.34
N ASN A 686 26.74 -1.97 -10.34
CA ASN A 686 26.94 -1.18 -11.57
C ASN A 686 25.88 -1.49 -12.65
N ARG A 687 24.84 -2.29 -12.35
CA ARG A 687 23.89 -2.82 -13.35
C ARG A 687 23.24 -1.71 -14.17
N GLU A 688 22.75 -0.65 -13.51
CA GLU A 688 22.10 0.50 -14.16
C GLU A 688 23.09 1.38 -14.97
N SER A 689 24.39 1.26 -14.71
CA SER A 689 25.43 2.05 -15.38
C SER A 689 26.20 1.28 -16.46
N TYR A 690 26.03 -0.04 -16.50
CA TYR A 690 26.74 -0.95 -17.40
C TYR A 690 26.42 -0.62 -18.86
N THR A 691 27.46 -0.52 -19.68
CA THR A 691 27.36 0.07 -21.03
C THR A 691 27.01 -0.92 -22.14
N ASN A 692 26.78 -2.19 -21.80
CA ASN A 692 26.49 -3.26 -22.77
C ASN A 692 27.52 -3.34 -23.91
N THR A 693 28.80 -3.22 -23.58
CA THR A 693 29.92 -3.27 -24.54
C THR A 693 30.48 -4.67 -24.77
N GLY A 694 29.83 -5.71 -24.23
CA GLY A 694 30.26 -7.12 -24.31
C GLY A 694 31.31 -7.56 -23.29
N THR A 695 31.83 -6.63 -22.47
CA THR A 695 32.78 -6.92 -21.39
C THR A 695 32.05 -7.36 -20.12
N ALA A 696 32.67 -8.20 -19.29
CA ALA A 696 32.08 -8.56 -18.00
C ALA A 696 31.81 -7.32 -17.13
N ILE A 697 30.64 -7.28 -16.46
CA ILE A 697 30.32 -6.23 -15.48
C ILE A 697 31.28 -6.31 -14.30
N THR A 698 31.69 -5.15 -13.80
CA THR A 698 32.56 -5.02 -12.62
C THR A 698 31.76 -4.68 -11.37
N ASP A 699 32.34 -5.01 -10.21
CA ASP A 699 31.77 -4.62 -8.91
C ASP A 699 31.72 -3.09 -8.76
N SER A 700 30.73 -2.58 -8.02
CA SER A 700 30.59 -1.14 -7.79
C SER A 700 31.62 -0.64 -6.78
N THR A 701 32.13 0.56 -7.01
CA THR A 701 32.93 1.32 -6.03
C THR A 701 32.07 2.26 -5.19
N THR A 702 30.75 2.32 -5.44
CA THR A 702 29.83 3.14 -4.64
C THR A 702 29.61 2.48 -3.30
N GLU A 703 29.73 3.24 -2.22
CA GLU A 703 29.39 2.77 -0.88
C GLU A 703 28.12 3.47 -0.38
N TYR A 704 27.10 2.68 -0.04
CA TYR A 704 25.91 3.18 0.65
C TYR A 704 26.17 3.35 2.15
N MET A 705 25.40 4.21 2.80
CA MET A 705 25.46 4.34 4.25
C MET A 705 25.17 2.99 4.93
N ARG A 706 25.92 2.70 5.99
CA ARG A 706 25.55 1.62 6.91
C ARG A 706 24.45 2.12 7.82
N VAL A 707 23.26 1.54 7.72
CA VAL A 707 22.15 1.84 8.62
C VAL A 707 22.41 1.14 9.95
N PRO A 708 22.60 1.88 11.06
CA PRO A 708 22.87 1.28 12.37
C PRO A 708 21.67 0.49 12.88
N GLY A 709 21.95 -0.57 13.65
CA GLY A 709 20.89 -1.25 14.39
C GLY A 709 20.37 -0.39 15.53
N TYR A 710 19.14 -0.66 15.97
CA TYR A 710 18.51 0.07 17.06
C TYR A 710 17.62 -0.83 17.90
N GLY A 711 17.40 -0.40 19.14
CA GLY A 711 16.35 -0.88 20.02
C GLY A 711 15.53 0.31 20.47
N MET A 712 14.21 0.18 20.47
CA MET A 712 13.27 1.19 20.97
C MET A 712 12.24 0.54 21.87
N VAL A 713 11.69 1.32 22.81
CA VAL A 713 10.61 0.89 23.70
C VAL A 713 9.48 1.90 23.61
N ASP A 714 8.28 1.39 23.39
CA ASP A 714 7.03 2.13 23.33
C ASP A 714 6.15 1.71 24.52
N ALA A 715 5.41 2.65 25.09
CA ALA A 715 4.42 2.41 26.12
C ALA A 715 3.05 2.89 25.64
N THR A 716 2.02 2.07 25.76
CA THR A 716 0.64 2.48 25.49
C THR A 716 -0.25 2.14 26.67
N ALA A 717 -1.33 2.90 26.85
CA ALA A 717 -2.32 2.65 27.88
C ALA A 717 -3.71 3.10 27.44
N TYR A 718 -4.73 2.52 28.05
CA TYR A 718 -6.11 3.00 27.94
C TYR A 718 -6.83 2.87 29.27
N TRP A 719 -7.87 3.69 29.43
CA TRP A 719 -8.77 3.67 30.57
C TRP A 719 -10.20 4.03 30.14
N GLN A 720 -11.12 3.11 30.40
CA GLN A 720 -12.56 3.28 30.27
C GLN A 720 -13.06 4.06 31.50
N ALA A 721 -13.02 5.38 31.40
CA ALA A 721 -13.36 6.28 32.49
C ALA A 721 -14.85 6.20 32.88
N THR A 722 -15.73 5.97 31.89
CA THR A 722 -17.15 5.70 32.08
C THR A 722 -17.60 4.63 31.07
N LYS A 723 -18.84 4.14 31.14
CA LYS A 723 -19.37 3.20 30.14
C LYS A 723 -19.31 3.72 28.69
N ASN A 724 -19.29 5.04 28.50
CA ASN A 724 -19.30 5.70 27.19
C ASN A 724 -17.95 6.36 26.84
N VAL A 725 -17.07 6.64 27.82
CA VAL A 725 -15.84 7.41 27.60
C VAL A 725 -14.61 6.56 27.82
N LYS A 726 -13.79 6.43 26.78
CA LYS A 726 -12.48 5.76 26.81
C LYS A 726 -11.38 6.77 26.51
N LEU A 727 -10.38 6.82 27.38
CA LEU A 727 -9.13 7.53 27.15
C LEU A 727 -8.07 6.54 26.70
N SER A 728 -7.23 6.93 25.76
CA SER A 728 -6.09 6.13 25.32
C SER A 728 -4.90 7.01 25.00
N GLY A 729 -3.71 6.44 25.01
CA GLY A 729 -2.52 7.18 24.63
C GLY A 729 -1.27 6.32 24.69
N GLY A 730 -0.17 6.89 24.20
CA GLY A 730 1.12 6.22 24.23
C GLY A 730 2.27 7.19 24.17
N ILE A 731 3.42 6.75 24.68
CA ILE A 731 4.72 7.37 24.52
C ILE A 731 5.55 6.42 23.66
N TYR A 732 5.89 6.87 22.45
CA TYR A 732 6.69 6.10 21.50
C TYR A 732 8.13 6.59 21.56
N ASN A 733 9.07 5.64 21.39
CA ASN A 733 10.49 5.87 21.52
C ASN A 733 10.84 6.56 22.86
N ILE A 734 10.45 5.93 23.99
CA ILE A 734 10.60 6.49 25.35
C ILE A 734 12.03 6.97 25.62
N THR A 735 13.01 6.21 25.12
CA THR A 735 14.45 6.45 25.27
C THR A 735 14.99 7.57 24.37
N ASP A 736 14.14 8.20 23.56
CA ASP A 736 14.51 9.26 22.61
C ASP A 736 15.66 8.86 21.67
N ARG A 737 15.61 7.61 21.19
CA ARG A 737 16.66 7.02 20.37
C ARG A 737 16.68 7.70 19.01
N LYS A 738 17.84 8.18 18.58
CA LYS A 738 18.11 8.56 17.19
C LYS A 738 18.32 7.31 16.34
N TYR A 739 17.53 7.14 15.29
CA TYR A 739 17.62 5.98 14.39
C TYR A 739 17.19 6.32 12.96
N TRP A 740 17.46 5.40 12.05
CA TRP A 740 17.06 5.47 10.64
C TRP A 740 16.26 4.23 10.30
N ASP A 741 15.19 4.39 9.53
CA ASP A 741 14.54 3.24 8.92
C ASP A 741 15.40 2.71 7.76
N TYR A 742 15.65 1.40 7.73
CA TYR A 742 16.49 0.79 6.72
C TYR A 742 15.86 0.90 5.32
N THR A 743 14.56 0.64 5.19
CA THR A 743 13.91 0.60 3.87
C THR A 743 13.89 1.98 3.21
N SER A 744 13.79 3.06 4.00
CA SER A 744 13.88 4.45 3.53
C SER A 744 15.32 4.96 3.35
N SER A 745 16.32 4.40 4.05
CA SER A 745 17.68 4.99 4.10
C SER A 745 18.77 4.15 3.39
N ARG A 746 18.48 2.90 3.04
CA ARG A 746 19.48 1.91 2.55
C ARG A 746 20.28 2.30 1.31
N THR A 747 19.80 3.25 0.50
CA THR A 747 20.48 3.69 -0.74
C THR A 747 21.10 5.08 -0.63
N LEU A 748 21.03 5.71 0.55
CA LEU A 748 21.67 7.00 0.78
C LEU A 748 23.20 6.84 0.73
N THR A 749 23.88 7.87 0.25
CA THR A 749 25.34 7.96 0.20
C THR A 749 25.78 9.25 0.90
N SER A 750 27.06 9.63 0.85
CA SER A 750 27.56 10.83 1.56
C SER A 750 28.60 11.63 0.75
N SER A 751 28.63 11.41 -0.56
CA SER A 751 29.61 11.91 -1.52
C SER A 751 29.52 13.44 -1.69
N ASN A 752 28.33 14.01 -1.63
CA ASN A 752 28.09 15.47 -1.76
C ASN A 752 27.28 16.04 -0.58
N ALA A 753 27.06 17.36 -0.58
CA ALA A 753 26.38 18.04 0.52
C ALA A 753 24.89 17.67 0.65
N GLN A 754 24.20 17.50 -0.48
CA GLN A 754 22.81 17.08 -0.54
C GLN A 754 22.61 15.67 0.03
N GLU A 755 23.49 14.73 -0.33
CA GLU A 755 23.47 13.36 0.20
C GLU A 755 23.67 13.32 1.72
N ARG A 756 24.60 14.13 2.26
CA ARG A 756 24.76 14.29 3.71
C ARG A 756 23.53 14.95 4.35
N ASN A 757 22.89 15.89 3.66
CA ASN A 757 21.63 16.49 4.12
C ASN A 757 20.52 15.44 4.21
N ASP A 758 20.39 14.60 3.19
CA ASP A 758 19.37 13.56 3.10
C ASP A 758 19.53 12.49 4.19
N ILE A 759 20.77 12.10 4.53
CA ILE A 759 21.03 11.27 5.73
C ILE A 759 20.49 11.93 7.00
N ASN A 760 20.71 13.24 7.17
CA ASN A 760 20.25 13.95 8.37
C ASN A 760 18.73 14.18 8.38
N LEU A 761 18.09 14.29 7.21
CA LEU A 761 16.63 14.35 7.06
C LEU A 761 15.97 13.00 7.35
N ALA A 762 16.62 11.90 6.96
CA ALA A 762 16.11 10.53 7.12
C ALA A 762 16.13 10.01 8.57
N VAL A 763 16.62 10.81 9.52
CA VAL A 763 16.52 10.48 10.94
C VAL A 763 15.05 10.41 11.33
N MET A 764 14.64 9.32 11.97
CA MET A 764 13.27 9.11 12.39
C MET A 764 12.90 9.98 13.61
N PRO A 765 11.59 10.14 13.93
CA PRO A 765 11.15 10.89 15.10
C PRO A 765 11.79 10.40 16.41
N GLY A 766 12.04 11.35 17.32
CA GLY A 766 12.51 11.06 18.68
C GLY A 766 11.37 10.55 19.56
N ARG A 767 11.39 10.88 20.84
CA ARG A 767 10.27 10.60 21.73
C ARG A 767 9.03 11.38 21.31
N THR A 768 7.92 10.67 21.10
CA THR A 768 6.62 11.26 20.77
C THR A 768 5.54 10.72 21.70
N PHE A 769 4.48 11.49 21.86
CA PHE A 769 3.27 11.13 22.57
C PHE A 769 2.05 11.22 21.66
N GLN A 770 1.11 10.30 21.88
CA GLN A 770 -0.24 10.36 21.34
C GLN A 770 -1.25 10.27 22.47
N LEU A 771 -2.35 11.00 22.34
CA LEU A 771 -3.47 10.99 23.29
C LEU A 771 -4.78 10.96 22.51
N GLY A 772 -5.72 10.13 22.95
CA GLY A 772 -7.01 9.94 22.29
C GLY A 772 -8.14 9.84 23.29
N VAL A 773 -9.30 10.37 22.91
CA VAL A 773 -10.58 10.20 23.62
C VAL A 773 -11.61 9.65 22.65
N ASN A 774 -12.34 8.63 23.11
CA ASN A 774 -13.47 8.05 22.41
C ASN A 774 -14.71 8.18 23.29
N VAL A 775 -15.80 8.64 22.68
CA VAL A 775 -17.11 8.78 23.31
C VAL A 775 -18.12 8.00 22.47
N ASP A 776 -18.60 6.88 22.99
CA ASP A 776 -19.45 5.90 22.30
C ASP A 776 -20.79 5.76 23.01
N PHE A 777 -21.91 5.84 22.28
CA PHE A 777 -23.29 5.72 22.79
C PHE A 777 -24.04 4.55 22.16
#